data_AF-A0A502T4C8-F1
#
_entry.id   AF-A0A502T4C8-F1
#
_cell.length_a   1.000
_cell.length_b   1.000
_cell.length_c   1.000
_cell.angle_alpha   90.00
_cell.angle_beta   90.00
_cell.angle_gamma   90.00
#
_symmetry.space_group_name_H-M   'P 1'
#
loop_
_entity.id
_entity.type
_entity.pdbx_description
1 polymer ?
#
loop_
_entity_poly.entity_id
_entity_poly.type
_entity_poly.pdbx_seq_one_letter_code
_entity_poly.pdbx_strand_id
1 'polypeptide(L)'
;MLSFWALADSILDKPARGMNDHQEARKSYGSDRAQLVYGLRPDGTLAHISEVQRGIACGCNCPACGGRLVARKGDENVPHFGHDDGEACGGGPETVLHLLAKEVFRTNPLLLLPERLGLDKGNVVMKPGQRITTHFLRTEFTDPKKIIPDLYVRALGYDLFVEVAVTHASDETKIQRLREHGVMAVEIDLSKLPRDSTREQIADAVLRSAPRCWLYHPDIDRALAKSRADEEKWQAAQERRFADYQARHENRVSELARAYVDALRQLAGTKIVVPRDAELQAVGLAPHVGIKMAGYACFTVPPAVWQAVILTEVFHDNCLGDEIPKAVPITKHLEKRNLIRPLFRRVSREVADDTALAEPRFAPAWKAIDSYLQHLLGKDVLAHQGYGVMLEKHLADKWTARTLALKQRTAAMHAAVQKVDWILAELPDKERGNMTGESWLDSVHTESGMTHRTAIRSDVEAPKITAEVDAVFAMLRGNGRLPYATAGLPVEGAIERRKAQIAKQAQDLREKQIQEANRLRQSRRDRFCIDAETELNGSDLGAFLNTKLDDLNGMTPLEAAEDSESGLTKARYQLSALVRRHREQAEADAERKRYQEKITADAKQSLLAKHVDTFLNGPDDDLGRTTPFLYVRDDATYRKALGKLAEWHREFGGPF
;
A
#
# COMPACT_ATOMS: atom_id res chain seq x y z
N MET A 1 -12.83 18.24 -44.16
CA MET A 1 -13.71 18.38 -45.35
C MET A 1 -13.78 19.80 -45.90
N LEU A 2 -13.53 20.85 -45.09
CA LEU A 2 -13.41 22.24 -45.57
C LEU A 2 -12.35 22.47 -46.68
N SER A 3 -11.35 21.60 -46.79
CA SER A 3 -10.29 21.66 -47.82
C SER A 3 -10.71 21.16 -49.21
N PHE A 4 -11.82 20.42 -49.33
CA PHE A 4 -12.26 19.86 -50.62
C PHE A 4 -13.14 20.82 -51.42
N TRP A 5 -13.93 21.65 -50.75
CA TRP A 5 -14.73 22.71 -51.39
C TRP A 5 -13.86 23.81 -51.97
N ALA A 6 -12.81 24.24 -51.26
CA ALA A 6 -11.83 25.18 -51.79
C ALA A 6 -11.10 24.65 -53.05
N LEU A 7 -10.93 23.33 -53.15
CA LEU A 7 -10.34 22.69 -54.33
C LEU A 7 -11.35 22.59 -55.49
N ALA A 8 -12.61 22.23 -55.21
CA ALA A 8 -13.68 22.13 -56.19
C ALA A 8 -14.03 23.48 -56.81
N ASP A 9 -14.12 24.53 -55.99
CA ASP A 9 -14.21 25.91 -56.47
C ASP A 9 -12.94 26.27 -57.24
N SER A 10 -11.72 25.96 -56.77
CA SER A 10 -10.48 26.23 -57.53
C SER A 10 -10.34 25.52 -58.90
N ILE A 11 -11.09 24.45 -59.18
CA ILE A 11 -10.99 23.67 -60.44
C ILE A 11 -11.98 24.17 -61.49
N LEU A 12 -13.12 24.71 -61.04
CA LEU A 12 -14.13 25.35 -61.90
C LEU A 12 -13.99 26.87 -61.95
N ASP A 13 -13.41 27.47 -60.91
CA ASP A 13 -13.21 28.89 -60.76
C ASP A 13 -11.85 29.30 -61.32
N LYS A 14 -11.86 30.44 -62.00
CA LYS A 14 -10.73 30.93 -62.80
C LYS A 14 -9.52 31.16 -61.90
N PRO A 15 -8.30 30.75 -62.28
CA PRO A 15 -7.12 31.00 -61.46
C PRO A 15 -6.99 32.50 -61.16
N ALA A 16 -7.01 32.83 -59.86
CA ALA A 16 -6.83 34.18 -59.37
C ALA A 16 -5.56 34.81 -59.98
N ARG A 17 -5.66 36.12 -60.28
CA ARG A 17 -4.58 36.94 -60.89
C ARG A 17 -3.32 36.94 -60.01
N GLY A 18 -2.46 35.93 -60.19
CA GLY A 18 -1.10 35.84 -59.65
C GLY A 18 -0.06 36.33 -60.66
N MET A 19 0.98 36.99 -60.13
CA MET A 19 1.96 37.85 -60.79
C MET A 19 3.36 37.22 -60.72
N ASN A 20 4.21 37.48 -61.73
CA ASN A 20 5.62 37.06 -61.95
C ASN A 20 5.81 35.60 -62.42
N ASP A 21 6.71 35.22 -63.33
CA ASP A 21 8.00 35.74 -63.82
C ASP A 21 8.14 35.44 -65.32
N HIS A 22 8.92 36.24 -66.06
CA HIS A 22 9.74 35.87 -67.24
C HIS A 22 10.26 37.19 -67.88
N GLN A 23 11.41 37.67 -67.41
CA GLN A 23 11.93 39.00 -67.72
C GLN A 23 12.97 39.04 -68.85
N GLU A 24 13.29 37.92 -69.49
CA GLU A 24 14.37 37.83 -70.49
C GLU A 24 13.87 37.46 -71.90
N ALA A 25 12.94 38.28 -72.41
CA ALA A 25 12.75 38.52 -73.85
C ALA A 25 12.24 39.95 -74.15
N ARG A 26 12.09 40.79 -73.12
CA ARG A 26 11.45 42.13 -73.14
C ARG A 26 12.25 43.24 -73.85
N LYS A 27 13.16 42.91 -74.75
CA LYS A 27 13.93 43.89 -75.53
C LYS A 27 13.80 43.60 -77.01
N SER A 28 12.66 43.98 -77.60
CA SER A 28 12.64 44.65 -78.92
C SER A 28 11.24 44.91 -79.50
N TYR A 29 10.15 44.40 -78.89
CA TYR A 29 8.78 44.65 -79.36
C TYR A 29 7.82 44.78 -78.14
N GLY A 30 6.70 45.51 -78.32
CA GLY A 30 5.52 45.78 -77.47
C GLY A 30 5.58 45.94 -75.95
N SER A 31 5.03 47.04 -75.42
CA SER A 31 4.55 47.14 -74.02
C SER A 31 3.08 47.54 -74.01
N ASP A 32 2.21 46.77 -73.33
CA ASP A 32 0.81 46.95 -72.82
C ASP A 32 -0.17 48.04 -73.37
N ARG A 33 0.22 48.84 -74.36
CA ARG A 33 -0.63 49.73 -75.15
C ARG A 33 -0.90 49.04 -76.47
N ALA A 34 -2.18 48.89 -76.79
CA ALA A 34 -2.77 48.23 -77.95
C ALA A 34 -2.17 48.67 -79.30
N GLN A 35 -0.97 48.18 -79.62
CA GLN A 35 -0.31 48.35 -80.90
C GLN A 35 -0.36 47.02 -81.63
N LEU A 36 -1.01 47.02 -82.80
CA LEU A 36 -1.21 45.84 -83.62
C LEU A 36 0.13 45.36 -84.18
N VAL A 37 0.59 44.15 -83.87
CA VAL A 37 1.89 43.62 -84.38
C VAL A 37 1.76 42.58 -85.49
N TYR A 38 0.54 42.15 -85.82
CA TYR A 38 0.26 41.27 -86.95
C TYR A 38 -0.67 41.94 -87.95
N GLY A 39 -0.34 41.82 -89.23
CA GLY A 39 -1.15 42.26 -90.35
C GLY A 39 -1.57 41.08 -91.23
N LEU A 40 -2.73 41.18 -91.88
CA LEU A 40 -3.19 40.21 -92.86
C LEU A 40 -2.56 40.53 -94.22
N ARG A 41 -1.76 39.61 -94.78
CA ARG A 41 -1.23 39.72 -96.14
C ARG A 41 -2.34 39.51 -97.18
N PRO A 42 -2.15 39.96 -98.43
CA PRO A 42 -3.10 39.72 -99.52
C PRO A 42 -3.35 38.24 -99.82
N ASP A 43 -2.40 37.35 -99.49
CA ASP A 43 -2.54 35.89 -99.62
C ASP A 43 -3.39 35.25 -98.50
N GLY A 44 -3.86 36.04 -97.54
CA GLY A 44 -4.67 35.59 -96.41
C GLY A 44 -3.87 35.10 -95.20
N THR A 45 -2.53 35.16 -95.23
CA THR A 45 -1.68 34.77 -94.09
C THR A 45 -1.41 35.92 -93.13
N LEU A 46 -1.28 35.63 -91.83
CA LEU A 46 -0.91 36.61 -90.82
C LEU A 46 0.62 36.75 -90.74
N ALA A 47 1.09 37.97 -90.94
CA ALA A 47 2.50 38.33 -90.93
C ALA A 47 2.85 39.17 -89.70
N HIS A 48 3.93 38.81 -89.00
CA HIS A 48 4.44 39.64 -87.91
C HIS A 48 5.06 40.92 -88.45
N ILE A 49 5.02 42.00 -87.65
CA ILE A 49 5.58 43.30 -88.05
C ILE A 49 7.05 43.17 -88.44
N SER A 50 7.84 42.30 -87.81
CA SER A 50 9.25 42.08 -88.17
C SER A 50 9.44 41.56 -89.60
N GLU A 51 8.48 40.84 -90.18
CA GLU A 51 8.58 40.13 -91.47
C GLU A 51 8.24 40.99 -92.69
N VAL A 52 7.61 42.15 -92.50
CA VAL A 52 7.08 42.98 -93.60
C VAL A 52 7.96 44.18 -93.92
N GLN A 53 7.81 44.79 -95.10
CA GLN A 53 8.54 46.03 -95.42
C GLN A 53 8.00 47.22 -94.60
N ARG A 54 8.82 48.25 -94.38
CA ARG A 54 8.42 49.48 -93.66
C ARG A 54 7.44 50.30 -94.51
N GLY A 55 6.49 50.97 -93.85
CA GLY A 55 5.51 51.87 -94.46
C GLY A 55 4.32 51.14 -95.08
N ILE A 56 3.59 51.82 -95.96
CA ILE A 56 2.44 51.28 -96.73
C ILE A 56 2.88 50.11 -97.62
N ALA A 57 4.16 50.05 -97.97
CA ALA A 57 4.76 48.94 -98.74
C ALA A 57 4.65 47.58 -98.05
N CYS A 58 4.25 47.51 -96.77
CA CYS A 58 3.91 46.23 -96.13
C CYS A 58 2.73 45.51 -96.79
N GLY A 59 1.84 46.24 -97.48
CA GLY A 59 0.68 45.69 -98.18
C GLY A 59 -0.32 44.94 -97.30
N CYS A 60 -0.27 45.13 -95.98
CA CYS A 60 -1.09 44.39 -95.02
C CYS A 60 -2.41 45.11 -94.73
N ASN A 61 -3.46 44.35 -94.41
CA ASN A 61 -4.75 44.84 -93.94
C ASN A 61 -4.98 44.45 -92.47
N CYS A 62 -5.82 45.22 -91.77
CA CYS A 62 -6.21 44.92 -90.40
C CYS A 62 -7.11 43.68 -90.37
N PRO A 63 -6.77 42.64 -89.57
CA PRO A 63 -7.60 41.45 -89.46
C PRO A 63 -8.99 41.70 -88.83
N ALA A 64 -9.17 42.81 -88.10
CA ALA A 64 -10.45 43.12 -87.45
C ALA A 64 -11.39 43.97 -88.31
N CYS A 65 -10.91 45.03 -88.97
CA CYS A 65 -11.75 45.95 -89.74
C CYS A 65 -11.52 45.89 -91.26
N GLY A 66 -10.50 45.15 -91.72
CA GLY A 66 -10.12 45.07 -93.13
C GLY A 66 -9.39 46.32 -93.68
N GLY A 67 -9.22 47.37 -92.88
CA GLY A 67 -8.57 48.61 -93.29
C GLY A 67 -7.08 48.44 -93.60
N ARG A 68 -6.54 49.26 -94.51
CA ARG A 68 -5.13 49.23 -94.91
C ARG A 68 -4.21 49.63 -93.73
N LEU A 69 -3.13 48.87 -93.56
CA LEU A 69 -2.13 49.10 -92.51
C LEU A 69 -0.84 49.72 -93.06
N VAL A 70 -0.13 50.42 -92.17
CA VAL A 70 1.20 51.00 -92.36
C VAL A 70 2.14 50.39 -91.33
N ALA A 71 3.21 49.72 -91.78
CA ALA A 71 4.22 49.14 -90.90
C ALA A 71 5.18 50.22 -90.37
N ARG A 72 5.02 50.62 -89.11
CA ARG A 72 5.86 51.63 -88.45
C ARG A 72 7.05 50.92 -87.78
N LYS A 73 8.24 51.07 -88.37
CA LYS A 73 9.51 50.48 -87.89
C LYS A 73 10.55 51.59 -87.75
N GLY A 74 10.98 51.94 -86.54
CA GLY A 74 12.00 52.97 -86.32
C GLY A 74 12.74 52.79 -84.99
N ASP A 75 13.83 53.55 -84.77
CA ASP A 75 14.73 53.38 -83.62
C ASP A 75 14.15 53.88 -82.29
N GLU A 76 13.21 54.85 -82.33
CA GLU A 76 12.60 55.46 -81.14
C GLU A 76 11.22 54.86 -80.76
N ASN A 77 10.60 54.08 -81.65
CA ASN A 77 9.27 53.51 -81.44
C ASN A 77 9.29 51.98 -81.58
N VAL A 78 8.62 51.31 -80.66
CA VAL A 78 8.32 49.88 -80.76
C VAL A 78 7.67 49.58 -82.13
N PRO A 79 8.19 48.61 -82.91
CA PRO A 79 7.62 48.31 -84.21
C PRO A 79 6.18 47.81 -84.14
N HIS A 80 5.27 48.45 -84.88
CA HIS A 80 3.84 48.10 -84.92
C HIS A 80 3.19 48.49 -86.25
N PHE A 81 1.98 47.99 -86.49
CA PHE A 81 1.08 48.42 -87.55
C PHE A 81 0.16 49.54 -87.06
N GLY A 82 0.04 50.61 -87.86
CA GLY A 82 -1.00 51.64 -87.72
C GLY A 82 -1.97 51.61 -88.90
N HIS A 83 -3.16 52.19 -88.77
CA HIS A 83 -4.06 52.37 -89.93
C HIS A 83 -3.58 53.56 -90.78
N ASP A 84 -3.71 53.42 -92.10
CA ASP A 84 -3.30 54.45 -93.07
C ASP A 84 -4.24 55.69 -93.00
N ASP A 85 -5.56 55.45 -93.02
CA ASP A 85 -6.60 56.48 -93.06
C ASP A 85 -7.64 56.34 -91.92
N GLY A 86 -7.28 56.65 -90.66
CA GLY A 86 -8.27 56.79 -89.57
C GLY A 86 -7.83 56.35 -88.16
N GLU A 87 -8.75 56.47 -87.21
CA GLU A 87 -8.57 56.06 -85.80
C GLU A 87 -8.29 54.55 -85.66
N ALA A 88 -7.50 54.18 -84.64
CA ALA A 88 -7.19 52.79 -84.36
C ALA A 88 -8.47 51.98 -84.03
N CYS A 89 -8.69 50.86 -84.71
CA CYS A 89 -9.80 49.97 -84.38
C CYS A 89 -9.56 49.27 -83.02
N GLY A 90 -10.54 49.31 -82.11
CA GLY A 90 -10.39 48.74 -80.76
C GLY A 90 -10.20 47.22 -80.71
N GLY A 91 -10.71 46.47 -81.70
CA GLY A 91 -10.70 44.99 -81.70
C GLY A 91 -9.51 44.31 -82.37
N GLY A 92 -8.60 45.05 -83.01
CA GLY A 92 -7.51 44.51 -83.84
C GLY A 92 -6.65 43.43 -83.15
N PRO A 93 -6.02 43.75 -82.01
CA PRO A 93 -5.14 42.81 -81.30
C PRO A 93 -5.87 41.57 -80.73
N GLU A 94 -7.16 41.67 -80.47
CA GLU A 94 -7.97 40.57 -79.94
C GLU A 94 -8.32 39.56 -81.02
N THR A 95 -8.80 40.05 -82.16
CA THR A 95 -9.07 39.24 -83.35
C THR A 95 -7.80 38.53 -83.83
N VAL A 96 -6.64 39.19 -83.77
CA VAL A 96 -5.34 38.59 -84.14
C VAL A 96 -4.99 37.37 -83.28
N LEU A 97 -5.00 37.50 -81.95
CA LEU A 97 -4.62 36.39 -81.07
C LEU A 97 -5.55 35.19 -81.25
N HIS A 98 -6.83 35.46 -81.45
CA HIS A 98 -7.83 34.43 -81.67
C HIS A 98 -7.66 33.70 -83.01
N LEU A 99 -7.36 34.44 -84.09
CA LEU A 99 -7.06 33.85 -85.39
C LEU A 99 -5.76 33.03 -85.37
N LEU A 100 -4.70 33.55 -84.74
CA LEU A 100 -3.43 32.83 -84.59
C LEU A 100 -3.60 31.56 -83.75
N ALA A 101 -4.37 31.61 -82.65
CA ALA A 101 -4.67 30.42 -81.86
C ALA A 101 -5.38 29.34 -82.70
N LYS A 102 -6.38 29.72 -83.51
CA LYS A 102 -7.06 28.81 -84.45
C LYS A 102 -6.09 28.24 -85.50
N GLU A 103 -5.16 29.04 -86.00
CA GLU A 103 -4.12 28.61 -86.95
C GLU A 103 -3.16 27.58 -86.32
N VAL A 104 -2.72 27.81 -85.08
CA VAL A 104 -1.85 26.89 -84.34
C VAL A 104 -2.52 25.53 -84.18
N PHE A 105 -3.81 25.49 -83.83
CA PHE A 105 -4.54 24.22 -83.70
C PHE A 105 -4.72 23.47 -85.01
N ARG A 106 -4.90 24.17 -86.14
CA ARG A 106 -4.97 23.51 -87.45
C ARG A 106 -3.65 22.87 -87.84
N THR A 107 -2.54 23.49 -87.48
CA THR A 107 -1.18 23.04 -87.84
C THR A 107 -0.58 22.05 -86.85
N ASN A 108 -1.13 21.97 -85.63
CA ASN A 108 -0.64 21.08 -84.56
C ASN A 108 -1.79 20.27 -83.95
N PRO A 109 -1.80 18.93 -84.05
CA PRO A 109 -2.89 18.09 -83.56
C PRO A 109 -2.76 17.77 -82.06
N LEU A 110 -2.20 18.66 -81.24
CA LEU A 110 -1.96 18.40 -79.82
C LEU A 110 -2.72 19.38 -78.93
N LEU A 111 -3.35 18.86 -77.88
CA LEU A 111 -4.00 19.66 -76.85
C LEU A 111 -3.67 19.06 -75.47
N LEU A 112 -3.30 19.91 -74.52
CA LEU A 112 -3.22 19.52 -73.12
C LEU A 112 -4.59 19.80 -72.47
N LEU A 113 -5.19 18.80 -71.84
CA LEU A 113 -6.42 18.95 -71.06
C LEU A 113 -6.10 19.30 -69.61
N PRO A 114 -6.93 20.12 -68.93
CA PRO A 114 -6.77 20.39 -67.50
C PRO A 114 -7.04 19.14 -66.65
N GLU A 115 -6.51 19.16 -65.43
CA GLU A 115 -6.98 18.24 -64.38
C GLU A 115 -8.47 18.44 -64.09
N ARG A 116 -9.11 17.44 -63.50
CA ARG A 116 -10.54 17.50 -63.20
C ARG A 116 -10.93 16.63 -62.04
N LEU A 117 -12.06 16.96 -61.43
CA LEU A 117 -12.76 16.02 -60.58
C LEU A 117 -13.33 14.85 -61.38
N GLY A 118 -13.37 13.70 -60.74
CA GLY A 118 -14.05 12.53 -61.24
C GLY A 118 -14.33 11.54 -60.12
N LEU A 119 -14.87 10.39 -60.51
CA LEU A 119 -15.14 9.29 -59.60
C LEU A 119 -14.15 8.14 -59.87
N ASP A 120 -13.60 7.58 -58.80
CA ASP A 120 -12.92 6.29 -58.79
C ASP A 120 -13.52 5.41 -57.69
N LYS A 121 -14.04 4.24 -58.07
CA LYS A 121 -14.76 3.31 -57.18
C LYS A 121 -15.80 3.99 -56.26
N GLY A 122 -16.46 5.04 -56.77
CA GLY A 122 -17.49 5.79 -56.05
C GLY A 122 -16.97 6.92 -55.15
N ASN A 123 -15.65 7.13 -55.05
CA ASN A 123 -15.03 8.23 -54.32
C ASN A 123 -14.67 9.38 -55.26
N VAL A 124 -14.81 10.60 -54.76
CA VAL A 124 -14.38 11.82 -55.47
C VAL A 124 -12.85 11.87 -55.47
N VAL A 125 -12.26 11.95 -56.67
CA VAL A 125 -10.80 12.01 -56.87
C VAL A 125 -10.43 13.08 -57.88
N MET A 126 -9.20 13.59 -57.76
CA MET A 126 -8.56 14.41 -58.78
C MET A 126 -7.94 13.54 -59.86
N LYS A 127 -8.39 13.71 -61.10
CA LYS A 127 -7.78 13.09 -62.28
C LYS A 127 -6.80 14.06 -62.92
N PRO A 128 -5.56 13.63 -63.19
CA PRO A 128 -4.52 14.52 -63.73
C PRO A 128 -4.87 15.00 -65.14
N GLY A 129 -4.33 16.15 -65.52
CA GLY A 129 -4.40 16.66 -66.88
C GLY A 129 -3.75 15.69 -67.88
N GLN A 130 -4.27 15.67 -69.12
CA GLN A 130 -3.87 14.69 -70.12
C GLN A 130 -3.51 15.36 -71.44
N ARG A 131 -2.33 15.03 -71.99
CA ARG A 131 -1.99 15.39 -73.37
C ARG A 131 -2.71 14.45 -74.32
N ILE A 132 -3.46 15.02 -75.25
CA ILE A 132 -4.27 14.31 -76.23
C ILE A 132 -3.89 14.74 -77.65
N THR A 133 -4.08 13.81 -78.58
CA THR A 133 -4.04 14.12 -80.01
C THR A 133 -5.45 14.44 -80.48
N THR A 134 -5.62 15.57 -81.17
CA THR A 134 -6.90 16.08 -81.66
C THR A 134 -7.00 15.91 -83.17
N HIS A 135 -8.17 15.49 -83.65
CA HIS A 135 -8.53 15.57 -85.07
C HIS A 135 -9.49 16.74 -85.27
N PHE A 136 -9.09 17.70 -86.10
CA PHE A 136 -9.93 18.84 -86.43
C PHE A 136 -11.14 18.37 -87.24
N LEU A 137 -12.35 18.63 -86.75
CA LEU A 137 -13.57 18.20 -87.43
C LEU A 137 -14.05 19.27 -88.42
N ARG A 138 -14.35 20.50 -87.95
CA ARG A 138 -14.83 21.64 -88.79
C ARG A 138 -14.58 22.99 -88.11
N THR A 139 -14.46 24.07 -88.91
CA THR A 139 -14.35 25.47 -88.43
C THR A 139 -15.70 26.15 -88.22
N GLU A 140 -16.72 25.77 -88.99
CA GLU A 140 -18.06 26.37 -88.93
C GLU A 140 -19.07 25.28 -88.57
N PHE A 141 -19.15 24.96 -87.28
CA PHE A 141 -20.25 24.16 -86.75
C PHE A 141 -21.37 25.13 -86.36
N THR A 142 -22.45 25.17 -87.14
CA THR A 142 -23.68 25.84 -86.73
C THR A 142 -24.65 24.76 -86.26
N ASP A 143 -24.68 24.50 -84.96
CA ASP A 143 -25.71 23.65 -84.37
C ASP A 143 -27.05 24.40 -84.33
N PRO A 144 -28.20 23.74 -84.54
CA PRO A 144 -29.52 24.30 -84.26
C PRO A 144 -29.68 25.01 -82.90
N LYS A 145 -28.84 24.72 -81.88
CA LYS A 145 -28.90 25.36 -80.56
C LYS A 145 -28.07 26.64 -80.39
N LYS A 146 -27.51 27.21 -81.48
CA LYS A 146 -26.72 28.47 -81.45
C LYS A 146 -25.48 28.43 -80.54
N ILE A 147 -24.80 27.29 -80.43
CA ILE A 147 -23.45 27.23 -79.84
C ILE A 147 -22.44 27.25 -80.98
N ILE A 148 -21.60 28.29 -81.03
CA ILE A 148 -20.52 28.41 -82.00
C ILE A 148 -19.22 28.32 -81.19
N PRO A 149 -18.58 27.14 -81.14
CA PRO A 149 -17.29 27.00 -80.47
C PRO A 149 -16.19 27.58 -81.33
N ASP A 150 -15.10 28.02 -80.71
CA ASP A 150 -13.93 28.47 -81.47
C ASP A 150 -13.28 27.35 -82.27
N LEU A 151 -13.24 26.16 -81.69
CA LEU A 151 -12.78 24.96 -82.35
C LEU A 151 -13.66 23.78 -81.96
N TYR A 152 -13.94 22.95 -82.97
CA TYR A 152 -14.59 21.68 -82.79
C TYR A 152 -13.66 20.54 -83.18
N VAL A 153 -13.23 19.76 -82.19
CA VAL A 153 -12.24 18.70 -82.37
C VAL A 153 -12.72 17.37 -81.83
N ARG A 154 -12.15 16.28 -82.34
CA ARG A 154 -12.33 14.94 -81.78
C ARG A 154 -11.06 14.47 -81.08
N ALA A 155 -11.19 13.94 -79.88
CA ALA A 155 -10.07 13.36 -79.14
C ALA A 155 -10.54 12.21 -78.24
N LEU A 156 -9.69 11.19 -78.06
CA LEU A 156 -9.99 10.02 -77.21
C LEU A 156 -11.33 9.31 -77.56
N GLY A 157 -11.79 9.41 -78.80
CA GLY A 157 -13.05 8.83 -79.28
C GLY A 157 -14.29 9.74 -79.12
N TYR A 158 -14.17 10.87 -78.42
CA TYR A 158 -15.26 11.79 -78.12
C TYR A 158 -15.09 13.16 -78.78
N ASP A 159 -16.20 13.86 -78.90
CA ASP A 159 -16.32 15.23 -79.39
C ASP A 159 -15.96 16.22 -78.26
N LEU A 160 -15.18 17.25 -78.59
CA LEU A 160 -14.66 18.25 -77.65
C LEU A 160 -14.75 19.65 -78.27
N PHE A 161 -15.37 20.57 -77.55
CA PHE A 161 -15.34 22.00 -77.85
C PHE A 161 -14.16 22.66 -77.16
N VAL A 162 -13.48 23.55 -77.88
CA VAL A 162 -12.40 24.38 -77.33
C VAL A 162 -12.77 25.83 -77.55
N GLU A 163 -12.75 26.60 -76.47
CA GLU A 163 -12.95 28.05 -76.46
C GLU A 163 -11.62 28.76 -76.20
N VAL A 164 -11.39 29.88 -76.86
CA VAL A 164 -10.17 30.69 -76.71
C VAL A 164 -10.55 32.04 -76.11
N ALA A 165 -10.31 32.19 -74.81
CA ALA A 165 -10.55 33.43 -74.10
C ALA A 165 -9.39 34.40 -74.32
N VAL A 166 -9.68 35.57 -74.89
CA VAL A 166 -8.67 36.61 -75.19
C VAL A 166 -8.90 37.88 -74.39
N THR A 167 -10.16 38.22 -74.08
CA THR A 167 -10.53 39.38 -73.25
C THR A 167 -11.61 39.03 -72.25
N HIS A 168 -12.62 38.31 -72.73
CA HIS A 168 -13.64 37.74 -71.88
C HIS A 168 -13.58 36.22 -71.95
N ALA A 169 -13.62 35.61 -70.78
CA ALA A 169 -13.88 34.18 -70.66
C ALA A 169 -15.36 33.90 -70.92
N SER A 170 -15.67 32.64 -71.25
CA SER A 170 -17.03 32.18 -71.49
C SER A 170 -17.92 32.48 -70.29
N ASP A 171 -19.11 33.01 -70.58
CA ASP A 171 -20.10 33.34 -69.56
C ASP A 171 -20.92 32.12 -69.12
N GLU A 172 -21.63 32.26 -68.00
CA GLU A 172 -22.44 31.18 -67.44
C GLU A 172 -23.57 30.73 -68.40
N THR A 173 -24.09 31.62 -69.24
CA THR A 173 -25.14 31.26 -70.21
C THR A 173 -24.61 30.35 -71.30
N LYS A 174 -23.38 30.58 -71.76
CA LYS A 174 -22.67 29.73 -72.73
C LYS A 174 -22.30 28.41 -72.08
N ILE A 175 -21.77 28.42 -70.86
CA ILE A 175 -21.43 27.20 -70.09
C ILE A 175 -22.68 26.32 -69.90
N GLN A 176 -23.82 26.92 -69.53
CA GLN A 176 -25.07 26.20 -69.35
C GLN A 176 -25.57 25.58 -70.66
N ARG A 177 -25.48 26.30 -71.80
CA ARG A 177 -25.80 25.74 -73.12
C ARG A 177 -24.88 24.57 -73.49
N LEU A 178 -23.59 24.66 -73.18
CA LEU A 178 -22.62 23.58 -73.39
C LEU A 178 -22.99 22.34 -72.56
N ARG A 179 -23.37 22.54 -71.29
CA ARG A 179 -23.86 21.48 -70.40
C ARG A 179 -25.14 20.82 -70.94
N GLU A 180 -26.11 21.59 -71.43
CA GLU A 180 -27.36 21.08 -72.04
C GLU A 180 -27.15 20.38 -73.39
N HIS A 181 -26.11 20.79 -74.13
CA HIS A 181 -25.70 20.10 -75.34
C HIS A 181 -25.00 18.76 -75.04
N GLY A 182 -24.34 18.64 -73.89
CA GLY A 182 -23.71 17.41 -73.43
C GLY A 182 -22.36 17.09 -74.09
N VAL A 183 -21.80 18.03 -74.85
CA VAL A 183 -20.44 17.92 -75.42
C VAL A 183 -19.45 18.59 -74.48
N MET A 184 -18.38 17.88 -74.14
CA MET A 184 -17.34 18.39 -73.25
C MET A 184 -16.70 19.65 -73.82
N ALA A 185 -16.36 20.60 -72.97
CA ALA A 185 -15.82 21.88 -73.39
C ALA A 185 -14.67 22.32 -72.49
N VAL A 186 -13.59 22.78 -73.10
CA VAL A 186 -12.41 23.33 -72.42
C VAL A 186 -12.18 24.75 -72.91
N GLU A 187 -11.78 25.64 -72.02
CA GLU A 187 -11.37 26.99 -72.35
C GLU A 187 -9.86 27.13 -72.16
N ILE A 188 -9.21 27.84 -73.08
CA ILE A 188 -7.81 28.23 -73.02
C ILE A 188 -7.76 29.72 -72.83
N ASP A 189 -7.13 30.16 -71.74
CA ASP A 189 -7.05 31.56 -71.37
C ASP A 189 -5.76 32.20 -71.91
N LEU A 190 -5.91 32.94 -73.01
CA LEU A 190 -4.87 33.76 -73.61
C LEU A 190 -4.95 35.23 -73.16
N SER A 191 -5.82 35.59 -72.22
CA SER A 191 -6.04 36.99 -71.82
C SER A 191 -4.80 37.66 -71.22
N LYS A 192 -3.90 36.88 -70.64
CA LYS A 192 -2.61 37.34 -70.08
C LYS A 192 -1.46 37.31 -71.08
N LEU A 193 -1.67 36.81 -72.29
CA LEU A 193 -0.62 36.73 -73.30
C LEU A 193 -0.33 38.15 -73.85
N PRO A 194 0.93 38.63 -73.83
CA PRO A 194 1.28 39.92 -74.39
C PRO A 194 0.83 40.03 -75.85
N ARG A 195 0.26 41.18 -76.22
CA ARG A 195 -0.33 41.39 -77.56
C ARG A 195 0.70 41.40 -78.69
N ASP A 196 1.96 41.55 -78.33
CA ASP A 196 3.13 41.57 -79.18
C ASP A 196 3.89 40.23 -79.24
N SER A 197 3.33 39.17 -78.64
CA SER A 197 3.95 37.84 -78.61
C SER A 197 4.26 37.31 -80.00
N THR A 198 5.40 36.60 -80.14
CA THR A 198 5.76 35.93 -81.39
C THR A 198 4.88 34.73 -81.67
N ARG A 199 4.96 34.20 -82.89
CA ARG A 199 4.19 33.04 -83.34
C ARG A 199 4.53 31.80 -82.52
N GLU A 200 5.79 31.63 -82.13
CA GLU A 200 6.27 30.54 -81.29
C GLU A 200 5.74 30.64 -79.86
N GLN A 201 5.71 31.85 -79.29
CA GLN A 201 5.17 32.09 -77.95
C GLN A 201 3.65 31.84 -77.91
N ILE A 202 2.93 32.29 -78.93
CA ILE A 202 1.49 32.01 -79.07
C ILE A 202 1.26 30.50 -79.24
N ALA A 203 2.09 29.82 -80.03
CA ALA A 203 1.95 28.37 -80.22
C ALA A 203 2.19 27.58 -78.93
N ASP A 204 3.22 27.93 -78.15
CA ASP A 204 3.45 27.26 -76.86
C ASP A 204 2.31 27.54 -75.86
N ALA A 205 1.83 28.78 -75.79
CA ALA A 205 0.69 29.17 -74.96
C ALA A 205 -0.56 28.34 -75.28
N VAL A 206 -0.96 28.33 -76.55
CA VAL A 206 -2.15 27.63 -77.05
C VAL A 206 -2.07 26.13 -76.80
N LEU A 207 -0.91 25.51 -77.08
CA LEU A 207 -0.77 24.05 -77.00
C LEU A 207 -0.58 23.57 -75.55
N ARG A 208 0.10 24.33 -74.69
CA ARG A 208 0.58 23.84 -73.39
C ARG A 208 0.68 24.84 -72.25
N SER A 209 1.25 26.04 -72.42
CA SER A 209 1.60 26.89 -71.28
C SER A 209 0.49 27.81 -70.78
N ALA A 210 -0.51 28.13 -71.60
CA ALA A 210 -1.64 28.94 -71.16
C ALA A 210 -2.52 28.18 -70.14
N PRO A 211 -3.09 28.88 -69.14
CA PRO A 211 -4.08 28.31 -68.25
C PRO A 211 -5.27 27.75 -69.03
N ARG A 212 -5.84 26.67 -68.52
CA ARG A 212 -6.97 25.98 -69.14
C ARG A 212 -7.90 25.45 -68.07
N CYS A 213 -9.20 25.51 -68.33
CA CYS A 213 -10.22 24.97 -67.44
C CYS A 213 -11.30 24.23 -68.21
N TRP A 214 -11.96 23.29 -67.53
CA TRP A 214 -13.15 22.64 -68.08
C TRP A 214 -14.34 23.59 -67.94
N LEU A 215 -14.92 24.01 -69.06
CA LEU A 215 -16.23 24.68 -69.06
C LEU A 215 -17.33 23.67 -68.74
N TYR A 216 -17.21 22.45 -69.28
CA TYR A 216 -18.13 21.37 -68.97
C TYR A 216 -17.45 20.00 -69.13
N HIS A 217 -17.65 19.14 -68.12
CA HIS A 217 -17.32 17.72 -68.18
C HIS A 217 -18.30 16.91 -67.30
N PRO A 218 -18.97 15.86 -67.81
CA PRO A 218 -20.01 15.14 -67.07
C PRO A 218 -19.50 14.48 -65.78
N ASP A 219 -18.27 13.97 -65.75
CA ASP A 219 -17.67 13.44 -64.51
C ASP A 219 -17.48 14.48 -63.41
N ILE A 220 -17.23 15.75 -63.74
CA ILE A 220 -17.07 16.81 -62.73
C ILE A 220 -18.42 17.01 -62.04
N ASP A 221 -19.50 17.18 -62.81
CA ASP A 221 -20.85 17.31 -62.27
C ASP A 221 -21.25 16.08 -61.41
N ARG A 222 -20.92 14.87 -61.86
CA ARG A 222 -21.16 13.63 -61.06
C ARG A 222 -20.36 13.61 -59.75
N ALA A 223 -19.10 14.03 -59.79
CA ALA A 223 -18.25 14.10 -58.59
C ALA A 223 -18.76 15.14 -57.59
N LEU A 224 -19.16 16.32 -58.07
CA LEU A 224 -19.76 17.37 -57.24
C LEU A 224 -21.08 16.93 -56.62
N ALA A 225 -21.95 16.28 -57.40
CA ALA A 225 -23.20 15.72 -56.90
C ALA A 225 -22.96 14.69 -55.78
N LYS A 226 -21.97 13.80 -55.95
CA LYS A 226 -21.58 12.83 -54.91
C LYS A 226 -21.07 13.52 -53.65
N SER A 227 -20.19 14.52 -53.80
CA SER A 227 -19.64 15.29 -52.66
C SER A 227 -20.74 15.97 -51.85
N ARG A 228 -21.73 16.60 -52.51
CA ARG A 228 -22.88 17.22 -51.85
C ARG A 228 -23.72 16.19 -51.09
N ALA A 229 -24.05 15.07 -51.73
CA ALA A 229 -24.82 14.01 -51.10
C ALA A 229 -24.11 13.36 -49.89
N ASP A 230 -22.78 13.24 -49.94
CA ASP A 230 -22.00 12.71 -48.80
C ASP A 230 -21.95 13.70 -47.63
N GLU A 231 -21.81 14.99 -47.91
CA GLU A 231 -21.85 16.04 -46.90
C GLU A 231 -23.22 16.10 -46.23
N GLU A 232 -24.31 16.11 -47.00
CA GLU A 232 -25.68 16.06 -46.47
C GLU A 232 -25.90 14.85 -45.57
N LYS A 233 -25.44 13.66 -45.99
CA LYS A 233 -25.49 12.45 -45.17
C LYS A 233 -24.67 12.57 -43.90
N TRP A 234 -23.48 13.17 -43.97
CA TRP A 234 -22.62 13.37 -42.80
C TRP A 234 -23.26 14.33 -41.79
N GLN A 235 -23.78 15.47 -42.26
CA GLN A 235 -24.49 16.45 -41.45
C GLN A 235 -25.71 15.82 -40.78
N ALA A 236 -26.58 15.15 -41.55
CA ALA A 236 -27.74 14.46 -41.01
C ALA A 236 -27.36 13.37 -39.97
N ALA A 237 -26.23 12.68 -40.18
CA ALA A 237 -25.72 11.71 -39.20
C ALA A 237 -25.20 12.36 -37.92
N GLN A 238 -24.57 13.54 -38.00
CA GLN A 238 -24.13 14.29 -36.83
C GLN A 238 -25.33 14.85 -36.04
N GLU A 239 -26.28 15.47 -36.74
CA GLU A 239 -27.51 15.99 -36.12
C GLU A 239 -28.28 14.88 -35.41
N ARG A 240 -28.43 13.71 -36.06
CA ARG A 240 -29.06 12.55 -35.43
C ARG A 240 -28.31 12.07 -34.19
N ARG A 241 -26.97 11.99 -34.23
CA ARG A 241 -26.17 11.59 -33.07
C ARG A 241 -26.31 12.57 -31.91
N PHE A 242 -26.34 13.86 -32.20
CA PHE A 242 -26.52 14.91 -31.21
C PHE A 242 -27.93 14.86 -30.60
N ALA A 243 -28.97 14.73 -31.42
CA ALA A 243 -30.34 14.56 -30.96
C ALA A 243 -30.52 13.29 -30.12
N ASP A 244 -29.96 12.16 -30.55
CA ASP A 244 -29.98 10.90 -29.79
C ASP A 244 -29.25 11.04 -28.44
N TYR A 245 -28.14 11.78 -28.39
CA TYR A 245 -27.41 12.08 -27.16
C TYR A 245 -28.26 12.95 -26.22
N GLN A 246 -28.82 14.06 -26.71
CA GLN A 246 -29.66 14.96 -25.93
C GLN A 246 -30.89 14.24 -25.38
N ALA A 247 -31.58 13.46 -26.21
CA ALA A 247 -32.75 12.69 -25.77
C ALA A 247 -32.39 11.67 -24.68
N ARG A 248 -31.25 10.97 -24.79
CA ARG A 248 -30.78 10.06 -23.73
C ARG A 248 -30.41 10.80 -22.44
N HIS A 249 -29.76 11.96 -22.57
CA HIS A 249 -29.38 12.81 -21.46
C HIS A 249 -30.60 13.32 -20.69
N GLU A 250 -31.57 13.91 -21.39
CA GLU A 250 -32.82 14.41 -20.80
C GLU A 250 -33.64 13.29 -20.13
N ASN A 251 -33.78 12.15 -20.81
CA ASN A 251 -34.44 10.98 -20.23
C ASN A 251 -33.74 10.50 -18.96
N ARG A 252 -32.40 10.50 -18.94
CA ARG A 252 -31.63 10.09 -17.77
C ARG A 252 -31.78 11.07 -16.61
N VAL A 253 -31.76 12.38 -16.87
CA VAL A 253 -31.99 13.43 -15.86
C VAL A 253 -33.39 13.29 -15.25
N SER A 254 -34.42 13.17 -16.10
CA SER A 254 -35.81 13.00 -15.65
C SER A 254 -36.02 11.71 -14.85
N GLU A 255 -35.42 10.60 -15.29
CA GLU A 255 -35.45 9.33 -14.57
C GLU A 255 -34.85 9.45 -13.17
N LEU A 256 -33.66 10.06 -13.04
CA LEU A 256 -32.99 10.23 -11.76
C LEU A 256 -33.76 11.16 -10.82
N ALA A 257 -34.27 12.28 -11.33
CA ALA A 257 -35.06 13.22 -10.54
C ALA A 257 -36.32 12.54 -9.96
N ARG A 258 -37.08 11.83 -10.80
CA ARG A 258 -38.27 11.07 -10.37
C ARG A 258 -37.92 9.97 -9.38
N ALA A 259 -36.88 9.18 -9.67
CA ALA A 259 -36.43 8.11 -8.77
C ALA A 259 -35.99 8.67 -7.41
N TYR A 260 -35.43 9.88 -7.37
CA TYR A 260 -35.01 10.51 -6.12
C TYR A 260 -36.21 10.95 -5.27
N VAL A 261 -37.24 11.53 -5.90
CA VAL A 261 -38.50 11.88 -5.23
C VAL A 261 -39.17 10.63 -4.65
N ASP A 262 -39.20 9.53 -5.40
CA ASP A 262 -39.76 8.26 -4.90
C ASP A 262 -38.92 7.67 -3.77
N ALA A 263 -37.59 7.77 -3.84
CA ALA A 263 -36.69 7.35 -2.77
C ALA A 263 -36.90 8.18 -1.48
N LEU A 264 -37.16 9.49 -1.59
CA LEU A 264 -37.51 10.33 -0.44
C LEU A 264 -38.80 9.84 0.25
N ARG A 265 -39.82 9.47 -0.52
CA ARG A 265 -41.08 8.92 0.01
C ARG A 265 -40.87 7.58 0.69
N GLN A 266 -40.06 6.70 0.12
CA GLN A 266 -39.77 5.37 0.69
C GLN A 266 -39.03 5.46 2.04
N LEU A 267 -38.19 6.48 2.22
CA LEU A 267 -37.47 6.70 3.49
C LEU A 267 -38.35 7.36 4.55
N ALA A 268 -39.47 7.98 4.16
CA ALA A 268 -40.42 8.54 5.11
C ALA A 268 -41.17 7.40 5.83
N GLY A 269 -41.02 7.31 7.15
CA GLY A 269 -41.70 6.32 7.98
C GLY A 269 -40.94 5.00 8.19
N THR A 270 -39.71 4.86 7.67
CA THR A 270 -38.87 3.69 7.99
C THR A 270 -38.43 3.72 9.46
N LYS A 271 -38.61 2.61 10.19
CA LYS A 271 -38.04 2.46 11.53
C LYS A 271 -36.52 2.55 11.46
N ILE A 272 -35.94 3.50 12.18
CA ILE A 272 -34.49 3.74 12.19
C ILE A 272 -33.86 2.84 13.25
N VAL A 273 -33.00 1.92 12.83
CA VAL A 273 -32.13 1.15 13.72
C VAL A 273 -30.70 1.54 13.38
N VAL A 274 -30.05 2.29 14.27
CA VAL A 274 -28.69 2.79 14.06
C VAL A 274 -27.69 1.67 14.38
N PRO A 275 -26.83 1.26 13.43
CA PRO A 275 -25.79 0.28 13.69
C PRO A 275 -24.83 0.78 14.77
N ARG A 276 -24.49 -0.10 15.72
CA ARG A 276 -23.54 0.19 16.83
C ARG A 276 -23.90 1.47 17.62
N ASP A 277 -25.19 1.76 17.78
CA ASP A 277 -25.67 2.97 18.47
C ASP A 277 -25.09 3.11 19.87
N ALA A 278 -25.07 2.04 20.67
CA ALA A 278 -24.51 2.06 22.02
C ALA A 278 -23.02 2.46 22.06
N GLU A 279 -22.25 2.18 21.00
CA GLU A 279 -20.86 2.61 20.89
C GLU A 279 -20.77 4.09 20.53
N LEU A 280 -21.58 4.53 19.56
CA LEU A 280 -21.65 5.94 19.17
C LEU A 280 -22.07 6.83 20.35
N GLN A 281 -23.03 6.39 21.16
CA GLN A 281 -23.46 7.09 22.38
C GLN A 281 -22.31 7.21 23.38
N ALA A 282 -21.59 6.12 23.65
CA ALA A 282 -20.51 6.09 24.62
C ALA A 282 -19.31 6.98 24.23
N VAL A 283 -19.04 7.10 22.92
CA VAL A 283 -17.94 7.94 22.41
C VAL A 283 -18.36 9.41 22.27
N GLY A 284 -19.67 9.69 22.20
CA GLY A 284 -20.23 11.03 21.99
C GLY A 284 -20.52 11.37 20.52
N LEU A 285 -20.60 10.36 19.66
CA LEU A 285 -20.82 10.50 18.21
C LEU A 285 -22.28 10.36 17.78
N ALA A 286 -23.16 9.90 18.65
CA ALA A 286 -24.58 9.73 18.33
C ALA A 286 -25.29 11.02 17.86
N PRO A 287 -24.97 12.24 18.35
CA PRO A 287 -25.55 13.47 17.83
C PRO A 287 -25.16 13.79 16.38
N HIS A 288 -24.13 13.13 15.85
CA HIS A 288 -23.58 13.40 14.52
C HIS A 288 -24.11 12.45 13.44
N VAL A 289 -25.05 11.57 13.77
CA VAL A 289 -25.76 10.73 12.79
C VAL A 289 -27.22 11.19 12.64
N GLY A 290 -27.81 10.93 11.48
CA GLY A 290 -29.17 11.38 11.15
C GLY A 290 -29.24 12.73 10.44
N ILE A 291 -28.09 13.31 10.07
CA ILE A 291 -28.00 14.62 9.42
C ILE A 291 -28.52 14.53 7.97
N LYS A 292 -29.59 15.27 7.67
CA LYS A 292 -30.15 15.32 6.31
C LYS A 292 -29.37 16.34 5.47
N MET A 293 -28.92 15.92 4.30
CA MET A 293 -28.17 16.74 3.34
C MET A 293 -28.59 16.41 1.91
N ALA A 294 -28.32 17.31 0.96
CA ALA A 294 -28.60 17.04 -0.44
C ALA A 294 -28.03 15.68 -0.86
N GLY A 295 -28.83 14.86 -1.53
CA GLY A 295 -28.47 13.50 -1.94
C GLY A 295 -28.70 12.41 -0.90
N TYR A 296 -29.23 12.69 0.30
CA TYR A 296 -29.41 11.64 1.31
C TYR A 296 -30.37 10.51 0.87
N ALA A 297 -31.28 10.77 -0.08
CA ALA A 297 -32.16 9.72 -0.61
C ALA A 297 -31.51 8.86 -1.71
N CYS A 298 -30.25 9.14 -2.08
CA CYS A 298 -29.48 8.24 -2.94
C CYS A 298 -29.16 6.91 -2.26
N PHE A 299 -29.26 6.87 -0.93
CA PHE A 299 -29.01 5.69 -0.11
C PHE A 299 -30.28 4.85 0.06
N THR A 300 -30.11 3.54 0.21
CA THR A 300 -31.20 2.58 0.47
C THR A 300 -31.71 2.68 1.91
N VAL A 301 -30.95 3.31 2.80
CA VAL A 301 -31.20 3.42 4.24
C VAL A 301 -31.26 4.89 4.69
N PRO A 302 -31.92 5.20 5.82
CA PRO A 302 -31.97 6.55 6.37
C PRO A 302 -30.58 7.12 6.71
N PRO A 303 -30.43 8.46 6.78
CA PRO A 303 -29.15 9.12 7.09
C PRO A 303 -28.41 8.55 8.28
N ALA A 304 -29.11 8.27 9.37
CA ALA A 304 -28.52 7.75 10.59
C ALA A 304 -27.78 6.42 10.39
N VAL A 305 -28.25 5.57 9.46
CA VAL A 305 -27.67 4.24 9.24
C VAL A 305 -26.37 4.33 8.45
N TRP A 306 -26.37 4.97 7.28
CA TRP A 306 -25.16 5.04 6.46
C TRP A 306 -24.09 5.96 7.08
N GLN A 307 -24.50 7.01 7.83
CA GLN A 307 -23.57 7.88 8.56
C GLN A 307 -22.91 7.14 9.72
N ALA A 308 -23.67 6.31 10.46
CA ALA A 308 -23.10 5.43 11.48
C ALA A 308 -22.12 4.42 10.89
N VAL A 309 -22.44 3.83 9.73
CA VAL A 309 -21.51 2.94 9.00
C VAL A 309 -20.21 3.66 8.65
N ILE A 310 -20.25 4.92 8.21
CA ILE A 310 -19.03 5.70 7.96
C ILE A 310 -18.23 5.87 9.26
N LEU A 311 -18.85 6.36 10.34
CA LEU A 311 -18.14 6.59 11.60
C LEU A 311 -17.53 5.31 12.19
N THR A 312 -18.27 4.20 12.15
CA THR A 312 -17.88 2.94 12.78
C THR A 312 -16.92 2.13 11.93
N GLU A 313 -17.15 2.03 10.62
CA GLU A 313 -16.36 1.14 9.77
C GLU A 313 -15.19 1.85 9.12
N VAL A 314 -15.39 3.09 8.65
CA VAL A 314 -14.33 3.85 7.98
C VAL A 314 -13.38 4.43 9.01
N PHE A 315 -13.91 5.15 10.02
CA PHE A 315 -13.05 5.89 10.95
C PHE A 315 -12.61 5.08 12.17
N HIS A 316 -13.36 4.05 12.59
CA HIS A 316 -12.96 3.19 13.70
C HIS A 316 -12.37 1.85 13.22
N ASP A 317 -13.07 1.08 12.38
CA ASP A 317 -12.56 -0.24 11.94
C ASP A 317 -11.47 -0.14 10.84
N ASN A 318 -11.22 1.07 10.32
CA ASN A 318 -10.30 1.34 9.22
C ASN A 318 -10.52 0.44 7.99
N CYS A 319 -11.79 0.24 7.60
CA CYS A 319 -12.17 -0.70 6.55
C CYS A 319 -11.66 -0.34 5.14
N LEU A 320 -11.15 0.87 4.95
CA LEU A 320 -10.57 1.35 3.69
C LEU A 320 -9.11 0.89 3.49
N GLY A 321 -8.47 0.29 4.50
CA GLY A 321 -7.08 -0.16 4.40
C GLY A 321 -6.12 1.02 4.22
N ASP A 322 -5.34 1.00 3.12
CA ASP A 322 -4.40 2.07 2.76
C ASP A 322 -5.06 3.24 2.02
N GLU A 323 -6.35 3.14 1.65
CA GLU A 323 -7.05 4.24 0.97
C GLU A 323 -7.33 5.41 1.92
N ILE A 324 -7.06 6.62 1.44
CA ILE A 324 -7.28 7.86 2.19
C ILE A 324 -8.80 8.07 2.39
N PRO A 325 -9.29 8.29 3.63
CA PRO A 325 -10.71 8.55 3.89
C PRO A 325 -11.18 9.83 3.19
N LYS A 326 -11.86 9.65 2.05
CA LYS A 326 -12.44 10.70 1.21
C LYS A 326 -13.80 10.26 0.68
N ALA A 327 -14.57 11.22 0.20
CA ALA A 327 -15.89 10.99 -0.37
C ALA A 327 -15.95 9.83 -1.37
N VAL A 328 -15.03 9.76 -2.35
CA VAL A 328 -15.04 8.72 -3.40
C VAL A 328 -14.70 7.30 -2.86
N PRO A 329 -13.58 7.08 -2.14
CA PRO A 329 -13.32 5.81 -1.44
C PRO A 329 -14.48 5.34 -0.55
N ILE A 330 -15.04 6.24 0.25
CA ILE A 330 -16.19 5.93 1.12
C ILE A 330 -17.42 5.56 0.29
N THR A 331 -17.66 6.26 -0.82
CA THR A 331 -18.75 5.92 -1.76
C THR A 331 -18.60 4.49 -2.28
N LYS A 332 -17.38 4.08 -2.67
CA LYS A 332 -17.10 2.71 -3.11
C LYS A 332 -17.36 1.69 -2.01
N HIS A 333 -16.98 1.98 -0.76
CA HIS A 333 -17.27 1.11 0.39
C HIS A 333 -18.78 0.94 0.60
N LEU A 334 -19.54 2.04 0.62
CA LEU A 334 -20.99 1.99 0.76
C LEU A 334 -21.69 1.32 -0.43
N GLU A 335 -21.13 1.43 -1.64
CA GLU A 335 -21.58 0.69 -2.83
C GLU A 335 -21.41 -0.83 -2.63
N LYS A 336 -20.23 -1.28 -2.15
CA LYS A 336 -19.98 -2.71 -1.82
C LYS A 336 -20.93 -3.23 -0.75
N ARG A 337 -21.35 -2.37 0.18
CA ARG A 337 -22.35 -2.67 1.22
C ARG A 337 -23.79 -2.59 0.74
N ASN A 338 -24.03 -2.34 -0.55
CA ASN A 338 -25.36 -2.15 -1.14
C ASN A 338 -26.20 -1.05 -0.47
N LEU A 339 -25.53 -0.05 0.11
CA LEU A 339 -26.18 1.08 0.76
C LEU A 339 -26.52 2.22 -0.22
N ILE A 340 -26.01 2.16 -1.44
CA ILE A 340 -26.33 3.11 -2.53
C ILE A 340 -27.29 2.44 -3.51
N ARG A 341 -28.40 3.12 -3.80
CA ARG A 341 -29.42 2.61 -4.73
C ARG A 341 -28.83 2.48 -6.14
N PRO A 342 -29.12 1.40 -6.88
CA PRO A 342 -28.51 1.14 -8.19
C PRO A 342 -28.58 2.31 -9.18
N LEU A 343 -29.71 3.00 -9.27
CA LEU A 343 -29.91 4.12 -10.19
C LEU A 343 -28.95 5.30 -9.96
N PHE A 344 -28.49 5.52 -8.73
CA PHE A 344 -27.62 6.63 -8.36
C PHE A 344 -26.13 6.26 -8.31
N ARG A 345 -25.77 5.04 -8.72
CA ARG A 345 -24.37 4.61 -8.82
C ARG A 345 -23.72 5.25 -10.05
N ARG A 346 -22.53 5.83 -9.88
CA ARG A 346 -21.66 6.34 -10.96
C ARG A 346 -22.36 7.30 -11.95
N VAL A 347 -23.17 8.22 -11.43
CA VAL A 347 -23.78 9.30 -12.24
C VAL A 347 -22.68 10.24 -12.72
N SER A 348 -22.68 10.58 -14.02
CA SER A 348 -21.74 11.55 -14.58
C SER A 348 -22.00 12.94 -13.99
N ARG A 349 -20.98 13.81 -14.01
CA ARG A 349 -21.10 15.16 -13.46
C ARG A 349 -22.19 15.97 -14.16
N GLU A 350 -22.22 15.95 -15.49
CA GLU A 350 -23.21 16.66 -16.31
C GLU A 350 -24.65 16.26 -15.96
N VAL A 351 -24.95 14.96 -15.95
CA VAL A 351 -26.28 14.45 -15.56
C VAL A 351 -26.61 14.82 -14.12
N ALA A 352 -25.64 14.77 -13.20
CA ALA A 352 -25.87 15.08 -11.80
C ALA A 352 -26.18 16.56 -11.57
N ASP A 353 -25.47 17.46 -12.26
CA ASP A 353 -25.66 18.90 -12.16
C ASP A 353 -27.05 19.29 -12.74
N ASP A 354 -27.45 18.73 -13.88
CA ASP A 354 -28.78 18.98 -14.47
C ASP A 354 -29.92 18.33 -13.66
N THR A 355 -29.68 17.15 -13.06
CA THR A 355 -30.65 16.54 -12.14
C THR A 355 -30.83 17.41 -10.89
N ALA A 356 -29.77 18.06 -10.40
CA ALA A 356 -29.86 18.99 -9.28
C ALA A 356 -30.61 20.29 -9.63
N LEU A 357 -30.62 20.71 -10.91
CA LEU A 357 -31.49 21.80 -11.37
C LEU A 357 -32.97 21.38 -11.35
N ALA A 358 -33.28 20.14 -11.75
CA ALA A 358 -34.65 19.62 -11.76
C ALA A 358 -35.18 19.26 -10.35
N GLU A 359 -34.33 18.75 -9.46
CA GLU A 359 -34.65 18.45 -8.06
C GLU A 359 -33.55 19.00 -7.14
N PRO A 360 -33.73 20.20 -6.54
CA PRO A 360 -32.69 20.88 -5.76
C PRO A 360 -32.16 20.11 -4.54
N ARG A 361 -32.89 19.12 -4.03
CA ARG A 361 -32.42 18.26 -2.92
C ARG A 361 -31.56 17.10 -3.41
N PHE A 362 -31.47 16.88 -4.71
CA PHE A 362 -30.62 15.84 -5.29
C PHE A 362 -29.14 16.26 -5.23
N ALA A 363 -28.31 15.33 -4.82
CA ALA A 363 -26.87 15.35 -5.06
C ALA A 363 -26.41 13.91 -5.24
N PRO A 364 -25.38 13.64 -6.06
CA PRO A 364 -24.85 12.29 -6.18
C PRO A 364 -24.30 11.82 -4.83
N ALA A 365 -24.32 10.50 -4.60
CA ALA A 365 -23.97 9.91 -3.30
C ALA A 365 -22.60 10.36 -2.76
N TRP A 366 -21.59 10.51 -3.64
CA TRP A 366 -20.27 11.01 -3.25
C TRP A 366 -20.30 12.45 -2.74
N LYS A 367 -21.14 13.32 -3.32
CA LYS A 367 -21.28 14.73 -2.91
C LYS A 367 -22.07 14.85 -1.61
N ALA A 368 -23.03 13.94 -1.39
CA ALA A 368 -23.71 13.81 -0.10
C ALA A 368 -22.69 13.40 0.99
N ILE A 369 -21.88 12.38 0.74
CA ILE A 369 -20.83 11.96 1.68
C ILE A 369 -19.83 13.09 1.92
N ASP A 370 -19.38 13.78 0.87
CA ASP A 370 -18.48 14.93 1.01
C ASP A 370 -19.09 16.01 1.91
N SER A 371 -20.37 16.36 1.69
CA SER A 371 -21.10 17.33 2.52
C SER A 371 -21.20 16.87 3.99
N TYR A 372 -21.34 15.56 4.23
CA TYR A 372 -21.30 15.00 5.59
C TYR A 372 -19.92 15.13 6.22
N LEU A 373 -18.86 14.81 5.50
CA LEU A 373 -17.49 14.95 6.01
C LEU A 373 -17.18 16.41 6.35
N GLN A 374 -17.60 17.36 5.50
CA GLN A 374 -17.47 18.79 5.77
C GLN A 374 -18.28 19.22 7.00
N HIS A 375 -19.48 18.67 7.17
CA HIS A 375 -20.27 18.90 8.38
C HIS A 375 -19.56 18.41 9.65
N LEU A 376 -18.93 17.23 9.60
CA LEU A 376 -18.17 16.69 10.73
C LEU A 376 -16.88 17.48 11.03
N LEU A 377 -16.19 17.95 9.98
CA LEU A 377 -15.05 18.87 10.12
C LEU A 377 -15.47 20.18 10.82
N GLY A 378 -16.60 20.77 10.40
CA GLY A 378 -17.14 21.99 11.03
C GLY A 378 -17.72 21.79 12.44
N LYS A 379 -17.74 20.55 12.94
CA LYS A 379 -18.19 20.20 14.30
C LYS A 379 -17.06 19.67 15.17
N ASP A 380 -15.81 19.77 14.72
CA ASP A 380 -14.62 19.26 15.41
C ASP A 380 -14.77 17.77 15.78
N VAL A 381 -15.40 17.01 14.90
CA VAL A 381 -15.50 15.54 14.99
C VAL A 381 -14.40 14.90 14.16
N LEU A 382 -14.10 15.49 13.00
CA LEU A 382 -13.00 15.09 12.13
C LEU A 382 -11.94 16.18 12.10
N ALA A 383 -10.69 15.78 11.87
CA ALA A 383 -9.54 16.63 11.61
C ALA A 383 -8.97 16.34 10.22
N HIS A 384 -8.27 17.30 9.63
CA HIS A 384 -7.47 17.05 8.43
C HIS A 384 -6.21 16.25 8.76
N GLN A 385 -5.94 15.21 7.98
CA GLN A 385 -4.71 14.43 8.06
C GLN A 385 -4.11 14.27 6.66
N GLY A 386 -3.06 15.04 6.36
CA GLY A 386 -2.48 15.11 5.02
C GLY A 386 -3.55 15.51 3.99
N TYR A 387 -3.78 14.63 3.01
CA TYR A 387 -4.81 14.85 1.99
C TYR A 387 -6.20 14.34 2.40
N GLY A 388 -6.35 13.65 3.53
CA GLY A 388 -7.60 13.04 3.98
C GLY A 388 -8.20 13.68 5.23
N VAL A 389 -9.16 12.96 5.82
CA VAL A 389 -9.75 13.28 7.11
C VAL A 389 -9.60 12.10 8.07
N MET A 390 -9.50 12.38 9.36
CA MET A 390 -9.44 11.38 10.43
C MET A 390 -10.33 11.80 11.59
N LEU A 391 -10.71 10.85 12.45
CA LEU A 391 -11.44 11.17 13.68
C LEU A 391 -10.57 12.02 14.60
N GLU A 392 -11.17 13.03 15.22
CA GLU A 392 -10.49 13.89 16.19
C GLU A 392 -9.88 13.08 17.33
N LYS A 393 -8.69 13.50 17.78
CA LYS A 393 -7.84 12.67 18.66
C LYS A 393 -8.57 12.27 19.95
N HIS A 394 -9.28 13.21 20.56
CA HIS A 394 -10.00 12.97 21.81
C HIS A 394 -11.16 11.96 21.67
N LEU A 395 -11.80 11.88 20.49
CA LEU A 395 -12.84 10.90 20.19
C LEU A 395 -12.22 9.55 19.82
N ALA A 396 -11.15 9.56 19.02
CA ALA A 396 -10.39 8.37 18.66
C ALA A 396 -9.82 7.67 19.89
N ASP A 397 -9.26 8.42 20.85
CA ASP A 397 -8.72 7.89 22.10
C ASP A 397 -9.83 7.26 22.96
N LYS A 398 -11.00 7.92 23.10
CA LYS A 398 -12.17 7.37 23.79
C LYS A 398 -12.65 6.06 23.15
N TRP A 399 -12.73 6.02 21.82
CA TRP A 399 -13.17 4.83 21.11
C TRP A 399 -12.15 3.69 21.25
N THR A 400 -10.86 3.97 21.06
CA THR A 400 -9.77 2.99 21.20
C THR A 400 -9.72 2.42 22.61
N ALA A 401 -9.82 3.25 23.65
CA ALA A 401 -9.85 2.82 25.03
C ALA A 401 -11.03 1.88 25.30
N ARG A 402 -12.22 2.20 24.79
CA ARG A 402 -13.41 1.34 24.90
C ARG A 402 -13.22 0.00 24.18
N THR A 403 -12.72 0.03 22.95
CA THR A 403 -12.47 -1.18 22.14
C THR A 403 -11.41 -2.07 22.80
N LEU A 404 -10.37 -1.47 23.38
CA LEU A 404 -9.35 -2.18 24.16
C LEU A 404 -9.95 -2.81 25.42
N ALA A 405 -10.74 -2.06 26.19
CA ALA A 405 -11.40 -2.57 27.39
C ALA A 405 -12.36 -3.73 27.07
N LEU A 406 -13.12 -3.64 25.98
CA LEU A 406 -13.99 -4.73 25.53
C LEU A 406 -13.18 -5.97 25.14
N LYS A 407 -12.10 -5.80 24.36
CA LYS A 407 -11.19 -6.90 23.99
C LYS A 407 -10.56 -7.56 25.21
N GLN A 408 -10.11 -6.76 26.19
CA GLN A 408 -9.55 -7.25 27.45
C GLN A 408 -10.58 -8.04 28.25
N ARG A 409 -11.83 -7.56 28.36
CA ARG A 409 -12.92 -8.29 29.04
C ARG A 409 -13.24 -9.61 28.35
N THR A 410 -13.30 -9.64 27.03
CA THR A 410 -13.51 -10.89 26.26
C THR A 410 -12.34 -11.86 26.44
N ALA A 411 -11.10 -11.38 26.39
CA ALA A 411 -9.92 -12.19 26.60
C ALA A 411 -9.85 -12.75 28.03
N ALA A 412 -10.16 -11.94 29.04
CA ALA A 412 -10.25 -12.38 30.43
C ALA A 412 -11.31 -13.46 30.63
N MET A 413 -12.49 -13.29 30.01
CA MET A 413 -13.55 -14.30 30.02
C MET A 413 -13.09 -15.62 29.38
N HIS A 414 -12.46 -15.56 28.20
CA HIS A 414 -11.92 -16.77 27.56
C HIS A 414 -10.82 -17.43 28.41
N ALA A 415 -9.92 -16.66 29.01
CA ALA A 415 -8.86 -17.18 29.87
C ALA A 415 -9.42 -17.84 31.14
N ALA A 416 -10.47 -17.25 31.74
CA ALA A 416 -11.16 -17.82 32.89
C ALA A 416 -11.84 -19.15 32.51
N VAL A 417 -12.58 -19.19 31.39
CA VAL A 417 -13.23 -20.42 30.89
C VAL A 417 -12.21 -21.51 30.60
N GLN A 418 -11.08 -21.20 29.97
CA GLN A 418 -10.01 -22.18 29.71
C GLN A 418 -9.45 -22.78 31.00
N LYS A 419 -9.22 -21.96 32.03
CA LYS A 419 -8.77 -22.44 33.34
C LYS A 419 -9.83 -23.29 34.01
N VAL A 420 -11.11 -22.89 33.93
CA VAL A 420 -12.23 -23.65 34.47
C VAL A 420 -12.40 -25.00 33.77
N ASP A 421 -12.38 -25.03 32.44
CA ASP A 421 -12.45 -26.29 31.68
C ASP A 421 -11.28 -27.22 32.02
N TRP A 422 -10.08 -26.66 32.21
CA TRP A 422 -8.94 -27.44 32.70
C TRP A 422 -9.18 -27.98 34.12
N ILE A 423 -9.61 -27.13 35.06
CA ILE A 423 -9.93 -27.54 36.44
C ILE A 423 -10.94 -28.70 36.41
N LEU A 424 -12.03 -28.56 35.64
CA LEU A 424 -13.08 -29.57 35.52
C LEU A 424 -12.58 -30.87 34.89
N ALA A 425 -11.58 -30.83 34.01
CA ALA A 425 -10.99 -32.02 33.40
C ALA A 425 -10.09 -32.81 34.38
N GLU A 426 -9.49 -32.15 35.37
CA GLU A 426 -8.66 -32.79 36.40
C GLU A 426 -9.49 -33.40 37.55
N LEU A 427 -10.79 -33.10 37.62
CA LEU A 427 -11.69 -33.65 38.63
C LEU A 427 -12.24 -35.01 38.21
N PRO A 428 -12.43 -35.95 39.15
CA PRO A 428 -13.17 -37.18 38.89
C PRO A 428 -14.59 -36.89 38.38
N ASP A 429 -15.11 -37.71 37.45
CA ASP A 429 -16.44 -37.53 36.84
C ASP A 429 -17.56 -37.35 37.87
N LYS A 430 -17.48 -38.06 39.00
CA LYS A 430 -18.45 -37.96 40.10
C LYS A 430 -18.47 -36.59 40.79
N GLU A 431 -17.33 -35.91 40.84
CA GLU A 431 -17.19 -34.57 41.45
C GLU A 431 -17.56 -33.49 40.43
N ARG A 432 -17.10 -33.63 39.19
CA ARG A 432 -17.41 -32.70 38.09
C ARG A 432 -18.91 -32.61 37.81
N GLY A 433 -19.62 -33.74 37.87
CA GLY A 433 -21.00 -33.84 37.41
C GLY A 433 -21.12 -33.42 35.93
N ASN A 434 -22.15 -32.63 35.62
CA ASN A 434 -22.39 -32.12 34.25
C ASN A 434 -21.85 -30.70 34.03
N MET A 435 -20.99 -30.19 34.92
CA MET A 435 -20.46 -28.84 34.81
C MET A 435 -19.53 -28.71 33.59
N THR A 436 -19.70 -27.61 32.85
CA THR A 436 -18.85 -27.16 31.75
C THR A 436 -18.46 -25.70 31.97
N GLY A 437 -17.43 -25.21 31.28
CA GLY A 437 -17.08 -23.79 31.33
C GLY A 437 -18.23 -22.86 30.96
N GLU A 438 -19.08 -23.22 29.99
CA GLU A 438 -20.28 -22.44 29.64
C GLU A 438 -21.36 -22.49 30.73
N SER A 439 -21.64 -23.66 31.30
CA SER A 439 -22.62 -23.74 32.41
C SER A 439 -22.12 -23.00 33.66
N TRP A 440 -20.80 -22.94 33.88
CA TRP A 440 -20.21 -22.13 34.95
C TRP A 440 -20.36 -20.63 34.68
N LEU A 441 -20.17 -20.17 33.44
CA LEU A 441 -20.41 -18.76 33.09
C LEU A 441 -21.85 -18.31 33.41
N ASP A 442 -22.82 -19.21 33.24
CA ASP A 442 -24.23 -18.92 33.49
C ASP A 442 -24.65 -19.18 34.94
N SER A 443 -23.79 -19.77 35.77
CA SER A 443 -24.04 -19.96 37.20
C SER A 443 -23.83 -18.65 37.98
N VAL A 444 -24.48 -18.56 39.14
CA VAL A 444 -24.43 -17.36 40.00
C VAL A 444 -23.21 -17.42 40.90
N HIS A 445 -22.41 -16.36 40.88
CA HIS A 445 -21.33 -16.15 41.83
C HIS A 445 -21.89 -15.76 43.19
N THR A 446 -21.54 -16.51 44.23
CA THR A 446 -22.16 -16.43 45.56
C THR A 446 -21.95 -15.08 46.24
N GLU A 447 -20.79 -14.44 46.08
CA GLU A 447 -20.52 -13.15 46.75
C GLU A 447 -21.16 -11.95 46.03
N SER A 448 -21.24 -11.99 44.69
CA SER A 448 -21.73 -10.84 43.90
C SER A 448 -23.21 -10.94 43.54
N GLY A 449 -23.81 -12.12 43.64
CA GLY A 449 -25.20 -12.39 43.22
C GLY A 449 -25.42 -12.27 41.70
N MET A 450 -24.36 -12.05 40.92
CA MET A 450 -24.38 -11.95 39.47
C MET A 450 -23.99 -13.28 38.85
N THR A 451 -24.40 -13.53 37.60
CA THR A 451 -23.82 -14.64 36.82
C THR A 451 -22.33 -14.39 36.60
N HIS A 452 -21.50 -15.43 36.57
CA HIS A 452 -20.06 -15.30 36.30
C HIS A 452 -19.79 -14.53 35.00
N ARG A 453 -20.63 -14.73 33.96
CA ARG A 453 -20.59 -13.98 32.70
C ARG A 453 -20.72 -12.47 32.89
N THR A 454 -21.60 -12.05 33.79
CA THR A 454 -21.83 -10.62 34.09
C THR A 454 -20.74 -10.07 35.01
N ALA A 455 -20.35 -10.85 36.02
CA ALA A 455 -19.34 -10.47 36.99
C ALA A 455 -17.94 -10.31 36.38
N ILE A 456 -17.55 -11.17 35.43
CA ILE A 456 -16.28 -11.04 34.69
C ILE A 456 -16.26 -9.80 33.77
N ARG A 457 -17.44 -9.28 33.38
CA ARG A 457 -17.55 -8.02 32.62
C ARG A 457 -17.52 -6.79 33.51
N SER A 458 -17.61 -6.96 34.83
CA SER A 458 -17.53 -5.88 35.83
C SER A 458 -16.08 -5.64 36.22
N ASP A 459 -15.65 -4.38 36.21
CA ASP A 459 -14.28 -4.02 36.61
C ASP A 459 -14.01 -4.28 38.11
N VAL A 460 -15.06 -4.42 38.93
CA VAL A 460 -14.95 -4.64 40.38
C VAL A 460 -14.88 -6.13 40.74
N GLU A 461 -15.69 -6.96 40.08
CA GLU A 461 -15.83 -8.38 40.42
C GLU A 461 -14.87 -9.27 39.62
N ALA A 462 -14.47 -8.86 38.41
CA ALA A 462 -13.59 -9.65 37.57
C ALA A 462 -12.24 -10.03 38.24
N PRO A 463 -11.53 -9.14 38.96
CA PRO A 463 -10.28 -9.50 39.62
C PRO A 463 -10.47 -10.54 40.73
N LYS A 464 -11.59 -10.48 41.47
CA LYS A 464 -11.90 -11.42 42.57
C LYS A 464 -12.13 -12.83 42.04
N ILE A 465 -13.03 -12.96 41.07
CA ILE A 465 -13.34 -14.25 40.44
C ILE A 465 -12.10 -14.83 39.77
N THR A 466 -11.30 -14.00 39.09
CA THR A 466 -10.05 -14.46 38.47
C THR A 466 -9.07 -14.98 39.53
N ALA A 467 -8.92 -14.29 40.66
CA ALA A 467 -8.04 -14.72 41.75
C ALA A 467 -8.50 -16.03 42.41
N GLU A 468 -9.81 -16.23 42.57
CA GLU A 468 -10.37 -17.48 43.09
C GLU A 468 -10.13 -18.66 42.14
N VAL A 469 -10.44 -18.50 40.85
CA VAL A 469 -10.18 -19.51 39.82
C VAL A 469 -8.68 -19.82 39.76
N ASP A 470 -7.81 -18.81 39.86
CA ASP A 470 -6.36 -18.98 39.86
C ASP A 470 -5.84 -19.72 41.09
N ALA A 471 -6.42 -19.48 42.26
CA ALA A 471 -6.08 -20.21 43.48
C ALA A 471 -6.44 -21.70 43.38
N VAL A 472 -7.62 -22.02 42.83
CA VAL A 472 -8.06 -23.39 42.57
C VAL A 472 -7.15 -24.07 41.53
N PHE A 473 -6.87 -23.37 40.42
CA PHE A 473 -5.98 -23.85 39.37
C PHE A 473 -4.57 -24.16 39.92
N ALA A 474 -4.00 -23.25 40.72
CA ALA A 474 -2.68 -23.44 41.32
C ALA A 474 -2.66 -24.60 42.34
N MET A 475 -3.73 -24.79 43.11
CA MET A 475 -3.86 -25.89 44.06
C MET A 475 -3.79 -27.25 43.33
N LEU A 476 -4.56 -27.42 42.24
CA LEU A 476 -4.59 -28.66 41.47
C LEU A 476 -3.27 -28.97 40.76
N ARG A 477 -2.52 -27.93 40.34
CA ARG A 477 -1.15 -28.07 39.81
C ARG A 477 -0.10 -28.49 40.86
N GLY A 478 -0.48 -28.60 42.13
CA GLY A 478 0.40 -29.04 43.22
C GLY A 478 1.27 -27.94 43.85
N ASN A 479 1.15 -26.69 43.39
CA ASN A 479 1.98 -25.56 43.83
C ASN A 479 1.21 -24.47 44.60
N GLY A 480 -0.12 -24.55 44.66
CA GLY A 480 -0.97 -23.55 45.30
C GLY A 480 -1.25 -23.81 46.78
N ARG A 481 -1.52 -22.72 47.52
CA ARG A 481 -2.18 -22.78 48.83
C ARG A 481 -3.63 -23.26 48.65
N LEU A 482 -4.27 -23.67 49.75
CA LEU A 482 -5.69 -23.97 49.73
C LEU A 482 -6.47 -22.69 49.37
N PRO A 483 -7.40 -22.74 48.40
CA PRO A 483 -8.20 -21.59 48.02
C PRO A 483 -9.16 -21.22 49.17
N TYR A 484 -9.39 -19.92 49.35
CA TYR A 484 -10.35 -19.40 50.35
C TYR A 484 -11.81 -19.51 49.89
N ALA A 485 -12.03 -19.35 48.59
CA ALA A 485 -13.32 -19.52 47.91
C ALA A 485 -13.11 -20.30 46.60
N THR A 486 -14.17 -20.95 46.13
CA THR A 486 -14.12 -21.87 44.98
C THR A 486 -14.67 -21.27 43.69
N ALA A 487 -15.11 -20.00 43.68
CA ALA A 487 -15.85 -19.40 42.57
C ALA A 487 -17.01 -20.29 42.02
N GLY A 488 -17.68 -21.03 42.92
CA GLY A 488 -18.76 -21.96 42.54
C GLY A 488 -18.31 -23.21 41.78
N LEU A 489 -17.02 -23.54 41.78
CA LEU A 489 -16.49 -24.78 41.17
C LEU A 489 -16.63 -25.97 42.13
N PRO A 490 -16.87 -27.20 41.63
CA PRO A 490 -17.14 -28.38 42.45
C PRO A 490 -15.83 -29.04 42.90
N VAL A 491 -15.02 -28.32 43.68
CA VAL A 491 -13.63 -28.69 44.01
C VAL A 491 -13.45 -29.10 45.48
N GLU A 492 -14.53 -29.28 46.24
CA GLU A 492 -14.48 -29.65 47.65
C GLU A 492 -13.73 -30.97 47.86
N GLY A 493 -13.99 -31.98 47.02
CA GLY A 493 -13.28 -33.26 47.07
C GLY A 493 -11.78 -33.12 46.82
N ALA A 494 -11.39 -32.25 45.88
CA ALA A 494 -9.98 -31.96 45.61
C ALA A 494 -9.30 -31.20 46.75
N ILE A 495 -10.01 -30.25 47.39
CA ILE A 495 -9.53 -29.54 48.59
C ILE A 495 -9.24 -30.52 49.71
N GLU A 496 -10.15 -31.46 49.98
CA GLU A 496 -9.97 -32.47 51.04
C GLU A 496 -8.81 -33.43 50.72
N ARG A 497 -8.66 -33.87 49.47
CA ARG A 497 -7.48 -34.65 49.04
C ARG A 497 -6.18 -33.90 49.29
N ARG A 498 -6.15 -32.60 48.98
CA ARG A 498 -4.95 -31.77 49.20
C ARG A 498 -4.66 -31.55 50.68
N LYS A 499 -5.68 -31.32 51.51
CA LYS A 499 -5.53 -31.25 52.98
C LYS A 499 -4.94 -32.55 53.53
N ALA A 500 -5.46 -33.70 53.11
CA ALA A 500 -4.95 -35.01 53.51
C ALA A 500 -3.49 -35.22 53.07
N GLN A 501 -3.14 -34.78 51.85
CA GLN A 501 -1.76 -34.83 51.36
C GLN A 501 -0.82 -33.95 52.18
N ILE A 502 -1.21 -32.71 52.51
CA ILE A 502 -0.43 -31.79 53.35
C ILE A 502 -0.24 -32.39 54.75
N ALA A 503 -1.30 -32.94 55.34
CA ALA A 503 -1.24 -33.58 56.64
C ALA A 503 -0.29 -34.79 56.63
N LYS A 504 -0.36 -35.63 55.59
CA LYS A 504 0.55 -36.76 55.40
C LYS A 504 2.01 -36.30 55.25
N GLN A 505 2.28 -35.28 54.43
CA GLN A 505 3.63 -34.73 54.27
C GLN A 505 4.19 -34.17 55.59
N ALA A 506 3.35 -33.51 56.39
CA ALA A 506 3.73 -33.04 57.72
C ALA A 506 4.01 -34.20 58.69
N GLN A 507 3.24 -35.28 58.62
CA GLN A 507 3.50 -36.50 59.40
C GLN A 507 4.80 -37.18 58.97
N ASP A 508 5.00 -37.41 57.67
CA ASP A 508 6.23 -38.01 57.12
C ASP A 508 7.48 -37.19 57.51
N LEU A 509 7.37 -35.86 57.52
CA LEU A 509 8.46 -34.98 57.95
C LEU A 509 8.74 -35.12 59.45
N ARG A 510 7.70 -35.19 60.29
CA ARG A 510 7.85 -35.43 61.74
C ARG A 510 8.48 -36.80 62.02
N GLU A 511 8.06 -37.84 61.31
CA GLU A 511 8.63 -39.19 61.43
C GLU A 511 10.12 -39.20 61.04
N LYS A 512 10.49 -38.54 59.92
CA LYS A 512 11.91 -38.36 59.54
C LYS A 512 12.72 -37.60 60.58
N GLN A 513 12.16 -36.54 61.16
CA GLN A 513 12.81 -35.79 62.24
C GLN A 513 13.04 -36.65 63.48
N ILE A 514 12.05 -37.47 63.87
CA ILE A 514 12.17 -38.40 64.99
C ILE A 514 13.22 -39.49 64.70
N GLN A 515 13.22 -40.06 63.50
CA GLN A 515 14.21 -41.06 63.07
C GLN A 515 15.64 -40.49 63.11
N GLU A 516 15.84 -39.28 62.59
CA GLU A 516 17.16 -38.63 62.60
C GLU A 516 17.61 -38.28 64.03
N ALA A 517 16.70 -37.80 64.89
CA ALA A 517 17.01 -37.53 66.29
C ALA A 517 17.42 -38.81 67.04
N ASN A 518 16.73 -39.94 66.81
CA ASN A 518 17.08 -41.23 67.40
C ASN A 518 18.42 -41.75 66.87
N ARG A 519 18.68 -41.60 65.56
CA ARG A 519 19.97 -41.96 64.95
C ARG A 519 21.13 -41.17 65.57
N LEU A 520 20.96 -39.87 65.77
CA LEU A 520 21.96 -39.02 66.41
C LEU A 520 22.18 -39.41 67.87
N ARG A 521 21.10 -39.70 68.62
CA ARG A 521 21.18 -40.21 70.00
C ARG A 521 22.00 -41.51 70.07
N GLN A 522 21.71 -42.49 69.21
CA GLN A 522 22.44 -43.76 69.16
C GLN A 522 23.91 -43.55 68.78
N SER A 523 24.18 -42.72 67.77
CA SER A 523 25.55 -42.42 67.34
C SER A 523 26.40 -41.81 68.46
N ARG A 524 25.83 -40.92 69.28
CA ARG A 524 26.52 -40.34 70.44
C ARG A 524 26.82 -41.38 71.51
N ARG A 525 25.86 -42.26 71.81
CA ARG A 525 26.04 -43.40 72.71
C ARG A 525 27.20 -44.28 72.26
N ASP A 526 27.18 -44.72 71.00
CA ASP A 526 28.17 -45.65 70.45
C ASP A 526 29.58 -45.02 70.43
N ARG A 527 29.68 -43.74 70.02
CA ARG A 527 30.94 -42.98 70.07
C ARG A 527 31.52 -42.95 71.48
N PHE A 528 30.68 -42.71 72.49
CA PHE A 528 31.13 -42.66 73.87
C PHE A 528 31.55 -44.03 74.42
N CYS A 529 30.79 -45.09 74.10
CA CYS A 529 31.15 -46.45 74.48
C CYS A 529 32.55 -46.82 73.96
N ILE A 530 32.84 -46.51 72.70
CA ILE A 530 34.15 -46.77 72.09
C ILE A 530 35.27 -46.04 72.85
N ASP A 531 35.06 -44.76 73.19
CA ASP A 531 36.06 -44.00 73.96
C ASP A 531 36.30 -44.63 75.35
N ALA A 532 35.22 -45.03 76.04
CA ALA A 532 35.31 -45.62 77.37
C ALA A 532 35.97 -47.01 77.35
N GLU A 533 35.63 -47.85 76.38
CA GLU A 533 36.22 -49.18 76.17
C GLU A 533 37.72 -49.13 75.83
N THR A 534 38.19 -48.03 75.22
CA THR A 534 39.61 -47.82 74.91
C THR A 534 40.44 -47.54 76.16
N GLU A 535 39.84 -46.89 77.16
CA GLU A 535 40.55 -46.34 78.32
C GLU A 535 40.34 -47.14 79.62
N LEU A 536 39.27 -47.94 79.72
CA LEU A 536 38.90 -48.72 80.91
C LEU A 536 38.59 -50.18 80.56
N ASN A 537 38.88 -51.09 81.51
CA ASN A 537 38.75 -52.53 81.29
C ASN A 537 37.84 -53.17 82.35
N GLY A 538 37.06 -54.19 81.97
CA GLY A 538 36.38 -55.10 82.90
C GLY A 538 35.38 -54.41 83.85
N SER A 539 35.59 -54.57 85.16
CA SER A 539 34.67 -54.05 86.20
C SER A 539 34.62 -52.53 86.25
N ASP A 540 35.74 -51.86 85.96
CA ASP A 540 35.86 -50.40 86.11
C ASP A 540 35.10 -49.67 84.99
N LEU A 541 35.09 -50.23 83.78
CA LEU A 541 34.28 -49.75 82.66
C LEU A 541 32.79 -49.83 82.98
N GLY A 542 32.33 -51.00 83.44
CA GLY A 542 30.91 -51.22 83.77
C GLY A 542 30.44 -50.35 84.92
N ALA A 543 31.29 -50.16 85.94
CA ALA A 543 31.00 -49.27 87.06
C ALA A 543 30.93 -47.81 86.60
N PHE A 544 31.89 -47.32 85.83
CA PHE A 544 31.90 -45.93 85.37
C PHE A 544 30.70 -45.60 84.47
N LEU A 545 30.42 -46.42 83.45
CA LEU A 545 29.35 -46.15 82.48
C LEU A 545 27.94 -46.10 83.09
N ASN A 546 27.71 -46.84 84.19
CA ASN A 546 26.39 -46.99 84.79
C ASN A 546 26.23 -46.26 86.14
N THR A 547 27.29 -45.67 86.67
CA THR A 547 27.22 -44.89 87.91
C THR A 547 26.81 -43.47 87.61
N LYS A 548 25.83 -42.96 88.37
CA LYS A 548 25.39 -41.57 88.27
C LYS A 548 26.45 -40.64 88.83
N LEU A 549 26.76 -39.59 88.09
CA LEU A 549 27.73 -38.58 88.50
C LEU A 549 27.01 -37.24 88.71
N ASP A 550 27.25 -36.61 89.86
CA ASP A 550 26.67 -35.29 90.16
C ASP A 550 27.11 -34.23 89.15
N ASP A 551 28.36 -34.31 88.67
CA ASP A 551 28.91 -33.47 87.60
C ASP A 551 28.17 -33.61 86.26
N LEU A 552 27.41 -34.68 86.09
CA LEU A 552 26.54 -34.95 84.94
C LEU A 552 25.06 -34.75 85.29
N ASN A 553 24.76 -33.92 86.29
CA ASN A 553 23.39 -33.64 86.77
C ASN A 553 22.64 -34.91 87.21
N GLY A 554 23.35 -35.89 87.79
CA GLY A 554 22.75 -37.16 88.23
C GLY A 554 22.41 -38.13 87.09
N MET A 555 22.86 -37.84 85.86
CA MET A 555 22.86 -38.79 84.75
C MET A 555 24.07 -39.74 84.85
N THR A 556 23.94 -40.92 84.27
CA THR A 556 25.11 -41.74 83.96
C THR A 556 25.90 -41.12 82.79
N PRO A 557 27.20 -41.43 82.64
CA PRO A 557 27.97 -41.02 81.47
C PRO A 557 27.31 -41.39 80.13
N LEU A 558 26.62 -42.54 80.06
CA LEU A 558 25.86 -42.95 78.87
C LEU A 558 24.61 -42.09 78.64
N GLU A 559 23.83 -41.85 79.69
CA GLU A 559 22.63 -41.01 79.61
C GLU A 559 22.98 -39.58 79.18
N ALA A 560 24.07 -39.03 79.72
CA ALA A 560 24.57 -37.70 79.34
C ALA A 560 25.02 -37.67 77.87
N ALA A 561 25.73 -38.69 77.39
CA ALA A 561 26.15 -38.79 75.99
C ALA A 561 24.95 -38.89 75.03
N GLU A 562 23.93 -39.66 75.39
CA GLU A 562 22.70 -39.81 74.61
C GLU A 562 21.89 -38.51 74.52
N ASP A 563 21.83 -37.75 75.61
CA ASP A 563 21.04 -36.53 75.72
C ASP A 563 21.50 -35.45 74.73
N SER A 564 22.81 -35.16 74.68
CA SER A 564 23.34 -34.09 73.82
C SER A 564 24.84 -34.23 73.49
N GLU A 565 25.31 -33.53 72.45
CA GLU A 565 26.76 -33.43 72.15
C GLU A 565 27.54 -32.76 73.30
N SER A 566 26.90 -31.81 74.00
CA SER A 566 27.49 -31.24 75.22
C SER A 566 27.61 -32.28 76.33
N GLY A 567 26.60 -33.13 76.50
CA GLY A 567 26.65 -34.22 77.48
C GLY A 567 27.71 -35.26 77.14
N LEU A 568 27.88 -35.60 75.85
CA LEU A 568 28.98 -36.46 75.37
C LEU A 568 30.36 -35.88 75.74
N THR A 569 30.55 -34.58 75.51
CA THR A 569 31.81 -33.90 75.84
C THR A 569 32.10 -33.93 77.34
N LYS A 570 31.07 -33.70 78.17
CA LYS A 570 31.19 -33.78 79.63
C LYS A 570 31.49 -35.21 80.10
N ALA A 571 30.86 -36.22 79.50
CA ALA A 571 31.11 -37.61 79.82
C ALA A 571 32.57 -38.03 79.49
N ARG A 572 33.11 -37.59 78.35
CA ARG A 572 34.53 -37.78 77.96
C ARG A 572 35.49 -37.10 78.92
N TYR A 573 35.14 -35.90 79.40
CA TYR A 573 35.95 -35.20 80.40
C TYR A 573 36.03 -36.00 81.70
N GLN A 574 34.90 -36.54 82.18
CA GLN A 574 34.86 -37.37 83.37
C GLN A 574 35.64 -38.69 83.21
N LEU A 575 35.56 -39.30 82.03
CA LEU A 575 36.38 -40.46 81.67
C LEU A 575 37.87 -40.13 81.78
N SER A 576 38.30 -39.05 81.14
CA SER A 576 39.70 -38.60 81.15
C SER A 576 40.18 -38.28 82.58
N ALA A 577 39.34 -37.65 83.40
CA ALA A 577 39.65 -37.34 84.78
C ALA A 577 39.77 -38.60 85.66
N LEU A 578 38.99 -39.65 85.38
CA LEU A 578 39.12 -40.95 86.04
C LEU A 578 40.41 -41.66 85.64
N VAL A 579 40.68 -41.75 84.34
CA VAL A 579 41.91 -42.37 83.79
C VAL A 579 43.15 -41.69 84.34
N ARG A 580 43.16 -40.35 84.36
CA ARG A 580 44.27 -39.57 84.94
C ARG A 580 44.49 -39.90 86.41
N ARG A 581 43.41 -39.97 87.21
CA ARG A 581 43.52 -40.35 88.63
C ARG A 581 44.09 -41.75 88.82
N HIS A 582 43.67 -42.73 88.02
CA HIS A 582 44.25 -44.08 88.06
C HIS A 582 45.73 -44.08 87.68
N ARG A 583 46.12 -43.32 86.66
CA ARG A 583 47.52 -43.20 86.24
C ARG A 583 48.39 -42.51 87.29
N GLU A 584 47.93 -41.42 87.87
CA GLU A 584 48.63 -40.70 88.96
C GLU A 584 48.82 -41.61 90.18
N GLN A 585 47.80 -42.40 90.54
CA GLN A 585 47.91 -43.40 91.61
C GLN A 585 48.93 -44.49 91.27
N ALA A 586 48.88 -45.04 90.06
CA ALA A 586 49.83 -46.06 89.62
C ALA A 586 51.28 -45.54 89.55
N GLU A 587 51.48 -44.30 89.09
CA GLU A 587 52.79 -43.64 89.06
C GLU A 587 53.31 -43.38 90.48
N ALA A 588 52.46 -42.90 91.39
CA ALA A 588 52.83 -42.69 92.80
C ALA A 588 53.17 -44.01 93.52
N ASP A 589 52.43 -45.09 93.22
CA ASP A 589 52.71 -46.42 93.78
C ASP A 589 54.01 -47.00 93.21
N ALA A 590 54.29 -46.79 91.91
CA ALA A 590 55.54 -47.20 91.27
C ALA A 590 56.74 -46.39 91.79
N GLU A 591 56.58 -45.07 91.97
CA GLU A 591 57.61 -44.20 92.56
C GLU A 591 57.92 -44.63 94.00
N ARG A 592 56.88 -44.84 94.82
CA ARG A 592 57.02 -45.38 96.18
C ARG A 592 57.81 -46.68 96.16
N LYS A 593 57.40 -47.65 95.34
CA LYS A 593 58.08 -48.94 95.22
C LYS A 593 59.55 -48.80 94.83
N ARG A 594 59.86 -47.92 93.88
CA ARG A 594 61.24 -47.67 93.41
C ARG A 594 62.13 -47.12 94.53
N TYR A 595 61.66 -46.17 95.33
CA TYR A 595 62.46 -45.63 96.43
C TYR A 595 62.58 -46.61 97.61
N GLN A 596 61.55 -47.43 97.84
CA GLN A 596 61.61 -48.54 98.79
C GLN A 596 62.67 -49.58 98.40
N GLU A 597 62.76 -49.91 97.12
CA GLU A 597 63.81 -50.77 96.58
C GLU A 597 65.21 -50.14 96.73
N LYS A 598 65.35 -48.83 96.49
CA LYS A 598 66.61 -48.09 96.68
C LYS A 598 67.10 -48.10 98.12
N ILE A 599 66.28 -47.70 99.09
CA ILE A 599 66.70 -47.67 100.51
C ILE A 599 67.06 -49.07 101.00
N THR A 600 66.36 -50.09 100.49
CA THR A 600 66.67 -51.49 100.77
C THR A 600 68.05 -51.89 100.21
N ALA A 601 68.40 -51.44 99.00
CA ALA A 601 69.70 -51.68 98.39
C ALA A 601 70.83 -50.97 99.13
N ASP A 602 70.66 -49.68 99.48
CA ASP A 602 71.68 -48.91 100.20
C ASP A 602 71.93 -49.46 101.60
N ALA A 603 70.87 -49.88 102.29
CA ALA A 603 70.99 -50.52 103.60
C ALA A 603 71.81 -51.82 103.51
N LYS A 604 71.58 -52.64 102.47
CA LYS A 604 72.37 -53.86 102.21
C LYS A 604 73.84 -53.57 101.89
N GLN A 605 74.13 -52.45 101.23
CA GLN A 605 75.50 -52.06 100.91
C GLN A 605 76.25 -51.46 102.11
N SER A 606 75.54 -50.75 102.98
CA SER A 606 76.13 -49.96 104.07
C SER A 606 76.21 -50.70 105.40
N LEU A 607 75.44 -51.77 105.59
CA LEU A 607 75.35 -52.48 106.87
C LEU A 607 75.63 -53.99 106.70
N LEU A 608 76.17 -54.62 107.76
CA LEU A 608 76.27 -56.08 107.83
C LEU A 608 74.87 -56.71 107.81
N ALA A 609 74.71 -57.88 107.17
CA ALA A 609 73.42 -58.53 106.92
C ALA A 609 72.50 -58.66 108.14
N LYS A 610 73.06 -58.83 109.36
CA LYS A 610 72.31 -58.90 110.63
C LYS A 610 71.62 -57.58 111.04
N HIS A 611 72.08 -56.44 110.54
CA HIS A 611 71.60 -55.11 110.89
C HIS A 611 70.68 -54.48 109.83
N VAL A 612 70.66 -55.02 108.60
CA VAL A 612 69.84 -54.50 107.48
C VAL A 612 68.35 -54.57 107.78
N ASP A 613 67.85 -55.73 108.23
CA ASP A 613 66.42 -55.92 108.50
C ASP A 613 65.96 -55.10 109.70
N THR A 614 66.80 -55.02 110.74
CA THR A 614 66.53 -54.20 111.93
C THR A 614 66.47 -52.71 111.59
N PHE A 615 67.29 -52.23 110.66
CA PHE A 615 67.20 -50.85 110.17
C PHE A 615 65.93 -50.64 109.35
N LEU A 616 65.70 -51.44 108.30
CA LEU A 616 64.61 -51.20 107.35
C LEU A 616 63.22 -51.32 107.97
N ASN A 617 63.05 -52.23 108.93
CA ASN A 617 61.78 -52.55 109.57
C ASN A 617 61.69 -52.11 111.05
N GLY A 618 62.75 -51.53 111.60
CA GLY A 618 62.73 -50.93 112.94
C GLY A 618 62.02 -49.57 112.92
N PRO A 619 61.07 -49.28 113.82
CA PRO A 619 60.47 -47.96 113.91
C PRO A 619 61.50 -46.94 114.41
N ASP A 620 61.57 -45.80 113.72
CA ASP A 620 62.48 -44.69 114.05
C ASP A 620 61.64 -43.47 114.47
N ASP A 621 61.92 -42.92 115.65
CA ASP A 621 61.15 -41.79 116.21
C ASP A 621 61.29 -40.51 115.34
N ASP A 622 62.43 -40.28 114.71
CA ASP A 622 62.66 -39.10 113.85
C ASP A 622 62.04 -39.26 112.46
N LEU A 623 61.70 -40.49 112.08
CA LEU A 623 60.85 -40.80 110.93
C LEU A 623 59.36 -40.93 111.34
N GLY A 624 58.97 -40.33 112.46
CA GLY A 624 57.58 -40.28 112.92
C GLY A 624 57.03 -41.64 113.35
N ARG A 625 57.87 -42.51 113.92
CA ARG A 625 57.57 -43.89 114.33
C ARG A 625 57.14 -44.82 113.20
N THR A 626 57.43 -44.46 111.95
CA THR A 626 57.35 -45.40 110.83
C THR A 626 58.69 -46.07 110.59
N THR A 627 58.64 -47.24 109.95
CA THR A 627 59.86 -47.93 109.53
C THR A 627 60.49 -47.18 108.34
N PRO A 628 61.82 -47.12 108.22
CA PRO A 628 62.47 -46.52 107.06
C PRO A 628 61.91 -47.05 105.73
N PHE A 629 61.56 -48.35 105.64
CA PHE A 629 60.93 -48.92 104.45
C PHE A 629 59.55 -48.34 104.12
N LEU A 630 58.66 -48.13 105.09
CA LEU A 630 57.32 -47.59 104.84
C LEU A 630 57.28 -46.05 104.75
N TYR A 631 58.27 -45.39 105.34
CA TYR A 631 58.44 -43.95 105.31
C TYR A 631 58.89 -43.45 103.94
N VAL A 632 59.78 -44.19 103.29
CA VAL A 632 60.34 -43.84 101.98
C VAL A 632 59.29 -44.03 100.88
N ARG A 633 58.88 -42.92 100.27
CA ARG A 633 57.84 -42.87 99.24
C ARG A 633 58.23 -42.02 98.03
N ASP A 634 59.19 -41.13 98.22
CA ASP A 634 59.70 -40.18 97.24
C ASP A 634 61.17 -39.85 97.56
N ASP A 635 61.80 -39.00 96.75
CA ASP A 635 63.20 -38.60 96.95
C ASP A 635 63.45 -37.87 98.28
N ALA A 636 62.50 -37.04 98.73
CA ALA A 636 62.66 -36.24 99.94
C ALA A 636 62.66 -37.12 101.20
N THR A 637 61.74 -38.07 101.27
CA THR A 637 61.66 -39.07 102.33
C THR A 637 62.82 -40.06 102.28
N TYR A 638 63.25 -40.45 101.07
CA TYR A 638 64.45 -41.26 100.85
C TYR A 638 65.73 -40.61 101.39
N ARG A 639 65.97 -39.32 101.11
CA ARG A 639 67.16 -38.60 101.63
C ARG A 639 67.19 -38.53 103.16
N LYS A 640 66.03 -38.36 103.80
CA LYS A 640 65.93 -38.41 105.27
C LYS A 640 66.28 -39.79 105.81
N ALA A 641 65.76 -40.85 105.17
CA ALA A 641 66.10 -42.23 105.53
C ALA A 641 67.60 -42.53 105.32
N LEU A 642 68.23 -41.97 104.28
CA LEU A 642 69.68 -42.07 104.09
C LEU A 642 70.48 -41.38 105.21
N GLY A 643 70.00 -40.23 105.70
CA GLY A 643 70.60 -39.58 106.87
C GLY A 643 70.61 -40.51 108.09
N LYS A 644 69.52 -41.23 108.33
CA LYS A 644 69.42 -42.26 109.36
C LYS A 644 70.28 -43.49 109.10
N LEU A 645 70.36 -43.92 107.83
CA LEU A 645 71.27 -45.00 107.45
C LEU A 645 72.73 -44.65 107.74
N ALA A 646 73.13 -43.39 107.54
CA ALA A 646 74.47 -42.92 107.85
C ALA A 646 74.74 -42.83 109.36
N GLU A 647 73.75 -42.44 110.17
CA GLU A 647 73.81 -42.55 111.63
C GLU A 647 74.02 -44.00 112.07
N TRP A 648 73.21 -44.92 111.53
CA TRP A 648 73.34 -46.36 111.77
C TRP A 648 74.70 -46.92 111.33
N HIS A 649 75.23 -46.48 110.19
CA HIS A 649 76.57 -46.88 109.75
C HIS A 649 77.64 -46.36 110.72
N ARG A 650 77.50 -45.16 111.30
CA ARG A 650 78.48 -44.68 112.32
C ARG A 650 78.43 -45.49 113.60
N GLU A 651 77.25 -45.91 114.03
CA GLU A 651 77.07 -46.67 115.27
C GLU A 651 77.41 -48.16 115.11
N PHE A 652 77.13 -48.75 113.95
CA PHE A 652 77.20 -50.20 113.74
C PHE A 652 78.06 -50.63 112.53
N GLY A 653 78.62 -49.70 111.75
CA GLY A 653 79.44 -49.94 110.54
C GLY A 653 80.94 -49.82 110.81
N GLY A 654 81.59 -50.93 111.15
CA GLY A 654 83.05 -51.09 111.13
C GLY A 654 83.58 -51.47 109.74
N PRO A 655 84.89 -51.33 109.46
CA PRO A 655 85.42 -51.21 108.10
C PRO A 655 85.22 -52.47 107.24
N PHE A 656 84.64 -52.24 106.06
CA PHE A 656 85.08 -52.79 104.78
C PHE A 656 85.24 -51.64 103.78
#